data_AF-A0A2W5SCG9-F1
#
_entry.id   AF-A0A2W5SCG9-F1
#
_cell.length_a   1.000
_cell.length_b   1.000
_cell.length_c   1.000
_cell.angle_alpha   90.00
_cell.angle_beta   90.00
_cell.angle_gamma   90.00
#
_symmetry.space_group_name_H-M   'P 1'
#
loop_
_entity.id
_entity.type
_entity.pdbx_description
1 polymer ?
#
loop_
_entity_poly.entity_id
_entity_poly.type
_entity_poly.pdbx_seq_one_letter_code
_entity_poly.pdbx_strand_id
1 'polypeptide(L)'
;MSGHSGQPFGGWRTGPFWWRNSLKLSVCIVTYNQERFIEQCIVSALNQTVSFDYEIVVGEDCSTDGTLAILERLAAAHPGVLKIRHRAVNLGAEKNFDTTISECSGEYIAFLEGDNWWTSPDKLQRQVEMLDAHPDMSFCFHRTRYVDTAGRSLPTVMPPEDPPMLSGFEFLMQESNPVALGSVVARTALLSGWQDWLGGLKLGDWPLCLMLGSRGRVGFVAQDMSVQRVHAGGSWSFLSPPTQVMYVLQMLDRVAPLLNDAQRQMLFLQRTARINWWSKQMVYEPSVRVDQELESLGRLNDPALAISLLAGIAETARIAVESARIGAKTAQIWISDLQNTIQTAVSERNDALHRMVDLEMQLARARGRPFKQMRDLLRFKLLSFLSRQTKVIPPRMAARFARSANKRDPNRSTTGWIGLSQSANARTQSLEPAKLGKDGSIRYSGSIPADPTKPTILVVSHEVGRTGAPILALNIVMELAKRYNVVSLGLRGGDILGSFRASSIEVHVADTFHHDDTQYRGLIENLCTTFNFAFAIVNSVESRAVLKPLATFDIPTVTLLHEFAAYTRPKNAFLEVFKWSTETIFSTEVTLRNALQEHPTQQPARLHVLPQGKCAVPMSISTEPERQAERAWLQKSLRPDQSRKPFLVLGAGAVQIRKGVDLFLETATRVIKSPGGQKFQFAWIGHGYDPERDLAYSVYLQDQIRRAGIEEQVVFLRETSEIEFAYELADVFLLSSRLDPLPNVAIDALSVGLPVLCFRETTGIADFLVQKGLGPYCVANYIDTHDIAGKLMALESSPDLRADVATQSKELAAEYFNFFDYVSKVERIALDAGRALEQREDDAKTILASGLFRQDFNVPASSKARKAEEAVTYYLAATASGIGSRKPMPGFHPYIYSREQQNDRLITCDPFADFIRHEQPAGPWLQQVIVGGMVGDQTDARGVPDALRVALHIHAYYPDMLDELLGRLSRNASKPDLFLSVSSERAAAEARRTLLPYALGRIDVRVVPNVGRDIGPLLTEFGPSLVTSYDVVGHLHTKRSMGLENAAFVESWNHFNLENMLGGAQGGRMVDLILSEMAHDASIGVVYPDDPHLLGWGGNRKVAEELMRALGSEHLPDATNFPVGSMFWMRSSSLKPLVDLKLTWADYPPEPLAYDGTMLHAIERLFGLVSGLDGKRSVVTNIPGLTRE
;
A
#
# COMPACT_ATOMS: atom_id res chain seq x y z
N MET A 1 55.21 -0.71 15.42
CA MET A 1 55.33 0.74 15.73
C MET A 1 54.02 1.39 15.32
N SER A 2 53.05 1.49 16.23
CA SER A 2 52.61 2.74 16.89
C SER A 2 52.25 3.82 15.85
N GLY A 3 50.98 4.08 15.50
CA GLY A 3 49.83 4.37 16.35
C GLY A 3 49.83 5.87 16.65
N HIS A 4 48.81 6.62 16.22
CA HIS A 4 48.24 7.78 16.93
C HIS A 4 46.86 8.14 16.34
N SER A 5 45.90 8.09 17.26
CA SER A 5 44.47 8.36 17.20
C SER A 5 44.14 9.83 16.88
N GLY A 6 43.07 10.03 16.11
CA GLY A 6 42.44 11.34 15.92
C GLY A 6 41.86 11.87 17.23
N GLN A 7 42.10 13.16 17.49
CA GLN A 7 41.53 13.90 18.61
C GLN A 7 40.05 14.25 18.35
N PRO A 8 39.21 14.26 19.40
CA PRO A 8 37.83 14.75 19.32
C PRO A 8 37.79 16.29 19.38
N PHE A 9 36.82 16.86 18.66
CA PHE A 9 36.48 18.29 18.71
C PHE A 9 36.19 18.72 20.15
N GLY A 10 37.02 19.63 20.68
CA GLY A 10 36.90 20.16 22.03
C GLY A 10 35.88 21.28 22.19
N GLY A 11 35.17 21.23 23.32
CA GLY A 11 34.96 22.37 24.21
C GLY A 11 33.98 23.46 23.78
N TRP A 12 32.68 23.25 24.04
CA TRP A 12 31.74 24.37 24.16
C TRP A 12 31.98 25.08 25.50
N ARG A 13 32.33 26.37 25.39
CA ARG A 13 32.64 27.25 26.52
C ARG A 13 31.43 27.38 27.45
N THR A 14 31.65 27.04 28.72
CA THR A 14 30.79 27.43 29.84
C THR A 14 30.90 28.94 30.08
N GLY A 15 29.90 29.70 29.63
CA GLY A 15 29.59 31.04 30.16
C GLY A 15 28.72 30.92 31.43
N PRO A 16 28.75 31.90 32.35
CA PRO A 16 28.34 31.68 33.74
C PRO A 16 26.85 31.94 33.98
N PHE A 17 26.31 31.17 34.93
CA PHE A 17 24.95 31.17 35.51
C PHE A 17 23.87 30.48 34.66
N TRP A 18 23.28 29.39 35.19
CA TRP A 18 21.86 28.92 35.11
C TRP A 18 21.71 27.41 35.45
N TRP A 19 22.78 26.62 35.55
CA TRP A 19 22.65 25.19 35.89
C TRP A 19 22.64 24.94 37.41
N ARG A 20 21.47 25.07 38.00
CA ARG A 20 21.03 24.27 39.17
C ARG A 20 19.51 24.29 39.20
N ASN A 21 18.87 23.90 38.09
CA ASN A 21 17.45 23.61 38.12
C ASN A 21 17.25 22.18 38.61
N SER A 22 16.47 22.03 39.68
CA SER A 22 16.06 20.74 40.23
C SER A 22 15.00 20.02 39.38
N LEU A 23 14.42 20.71 38.37
CA LEU A 23 13.36 20.19 37.50
C LEU A 23 13.93 19.53 36.24
N LYS A 24 13.55 18.27 36.00
CA LYS A 24 14.03 17.47 34.87
C LYS A 24 13.28 17.80 33.58
N LEU A 25 11.99 18.12 33.65
CA LEU A 25 11.17 18.35 32.46
C LEU A 25 10.09 19.42 32.66
N SER A 26 9.81 20.20 31.63
CA SER A 26 8.61 21.06 31.55
C SER A 26 7.68 20.60 30.42
N VAL A 27 6.38 20.56 30.67
CA VAL A 27 5.37 20.37 29.62
C VAL A 27 4.84 21.74 29.23
N CYS A 28 5.04 22.12 27.97
CA CYS A 28 4.59 23.40 27.41
C CYS A 28 3.25 23.21 26.69
N ILE A 29 2.20 23.87 27.18
CA ILE A 29 0.84 23.79 26.65
C ILE A 29 0.34 25.19 26.30
N VAL A 30 -0.21 25.36 25.12
CA VAL A 30 -0.93 26.58 24.72
C VAL A 30 -2.39 26.27 24.46
N THR A 31 -3.28 27.16 24.89
CA THR A 31 -4.73 26.99 24.77
C THR A 31 -5.45 28.33 24.57
N TYR A 32 -6.54 28.29 23.81
CA TYR A 32 -7.47 29.40 23.60
C TYR A 32 -8.86 28.85 23.19
N ASN A 33 -9.90 29.11 23.99
CA ASN A 33 -11.28 28.67 23.73
C ASN A 33 -11.42 27.16 23.49
N GLN A 34 -10.86 26.35 24.38
CA GLN A 34 -10.83 24.89 24.30
C GLN A 34 -11.53 24.22 25.49
N GLU A 35 -12.62 24.80 26.03
CA GLU A 35 -13.31 24.29 27.24
C GLU A 35 -13.69 22.81 27.12
N ARG A 36 -13.99 22.36 25.89
CA ARG A 36 -14.41 20.99 25.58
C ARG A 36 -13.27 19.96 25.65
N PHE A 37 -12.01 20.40 25.56
CA PHE A 37 -10.86 19.52 25.33
C PHE A 37 -9.76 19.70 26.39
N ILE A 38 -9.63 20.90 26.96
CA ILE A 38 -8.51 21.26 27.83
C ILE A 38 -8.39 20.37 29.08
N GLU A 39 -9.51 19.92 29.65
CA GLU A 39 -9.46 19.01 30.80
C GLU A 39 -8.79 17.68 30.45
N GLN A 40 -9.14 17.09 29.29
CA GLN A 40 -8.53 15.85 28.82
C GLN A 40 -7.03 16.03 28.56
N CYS A 41 -6.66 17.15 27.94
CA CYS A 41 -5.27 17.52 27.67
C CYS A 41 -4.45 17.56 28.97
N ILE A 42 -4.89 18.36 29.95
CA ILE A 42 -4.19 18.54 31.22
C ILE A 42 -4.14 17.26 32.04
N VAL A 43 -5.26 16.52 32.13
CA VAL A 43 -5.30 15.23 32.85
C VAL A 43 -4.33 14.22 32.23
N SER A 44 -4.16 14.21 30.91
CA SER A 44 -3.19 13.32 30.26
C SER A 44 -1.72 13.64 30.60
N ALA A 45 -1.40 14.93 30.79
CA ALA A 45 -0.08 15.37 31.22
C ALA A 45 0.15 15.17 32.74
N LEU A 46 -0.91 15.25 33.55
CA LEU A 46 -0.85 14.96 35.00
C LEU A 46 -0.74 13.45 35.29
N ASN A 47 -1.29 12.59 34.43
CA ASN A 47 -1.26 11.12 34.61
C ASN A 47 0.07 10.47 34.19
N GLN A 48 1.15 11.24 34.06
CA GLN A 48 2.47 10.73 33.69
C GLN A 48 3.17 10.10 34.89
N THR A 49 3.64 8.86 34.74
CA THR A 49 4.43 8.13 35.71
C THR A 49 5.91 8.37 35.41
N VAL A 50 6.57 9.17 36.25
CA VAL A 50 7.97 9.56 36.07
C VAL A 50 8.77 9.39 37.36
N SER A 51 10.07 9.14 37.23
CA SER A 51 11.03 9.04 38.34
C SER A 51 11.72 10.38 38.67
N PHE A 52 11.25 11.47 38.07
CA PHE A 52 11.86 12.79 38.15
C PHE A 52 10.81 13.90 38.29
N ASP A 53 11.20 15.05 38.84
CA ASP A 53 10.33 16.20 38.98
C ASP A 53 10.06 16.86 37.62
N TYR A 54 8.80 17.19 37.37
CA TYR A 54 8.37 17.94 36.19
C TYR A 54 7.31 18.99 36.52
N GLU A 55 7.15 19.95 35.62
CA GLU A 55 6.11 20.97 35.69
C GLU A 55 5.27 20.99 34.41
N ILE A 56 4.05 21.50 34.50
CA ILE A 56 3.17 21.77 33.37
C ILE A 56 2.94 23.28 33.32
N VAL A 57 3.36 23.92 32.24
CA VAL A 57 3.21 25.36 32.01
C VAL A 57 2.16 25.57 30.92
N VAL A 58 1.03 26.18 31.28
CA VAL A 58 -0.09 26.43 30.37
C VAL A 58 -0.19 27.92 30.06
N GLY A 59 0.04 28.29 28.80
CA GLY A 59 -0.28 29.60 28.25
C GLY A 59 -1.77 29.67 27.92
N GLU A 60 -2.53 30.33 28.79
CA GLU A 60 -3.97 30.55 28.62
C GLU A 60 -4.16 31.93 27.97
N ASP A 61 -4.61 31.96 26.71
CA ASP A 61 -4.57 33.16 25.87
C ASP A 61 -5.84 34.03 25.94
N CYS A 62 -6.33 34.33 27.14
CA CYS A 62 -7.54 35.15 27.35
C CYS A 62 -8.81 34.50 26.76
N SER A 63 -9.04 33.21 27.05
CA SER A 63 -10.22 32.48 26.60
C SER A 63 -11.50 33.13 27.13
N THR A 64 -12.53 33.15 26.30
CA THR A 64 -13.86 33.70 26.59
C THR A 64 -14.86 32.63 27.00
N ASP A 65 -14.47 31.36 27.00
CA ASP A 65 -15.27 30.19 27.37
C ASP A 65 -14.86 29.64 28.76
N GLY A 66 -15.31 28.43 29.11
CA GLY A 66 -14.97 27.78 30.39
C GLY A 66 -13.52 27.35 30.57
N THR A 67 -12.62 27.56 29.59
CA THR A 67 -11.23 27.06 29.62
C THR A 67 -10.47 27.50 30.88
N LEU A 68 -10.47 28.79 31.20
CA LEU A 68 -9.72 29.33 32.34
C LEU A 68 -10.25 28.75 33.67
N ALA A 69 -11.56 28.66 33.83
CA ALA A 69 -12.18 28.12 35.05
C ALA A 69 -11.82 26.63 35.26
N ILE A 70 -11.75 25.85 34.18
CA ILE A 70 -11.30 24.46 34.22
C ILE A 70 -9.83 24.39 34.65
N LEU A 71 -8.97 25.23 34.05
CA LEU A 71 -7.55 25.28 34.40
C LEU A 71 -7.36 25.66 35.87
N GLU A 72 -8.00 26.73 36.36
CA GLU A 72 -7.90 27.17 37.75
C GLU A 72 -8.33 26.08 38.74
N ARG A 73 -9.42 25.36 38.43
CA ARG A 73 -9.86 24.21 39.21
C ARG A 73 -8.81 23.10 39.26
N LEU A 74 -8.22 22.76 38.11
CA LEU A 74 -7.18 21.71 38.04
C LEU A 74 -5.89 22.15 38.74
N ALA A 75 -5.50 23.42 38.64
CA ALA A 75 -4.31 23.95 39.31
C ALA A 75 -4.49 23.99 40.84
N ALA A 76 -5.70 24.28 41.32
CA ALA A 76 -6.02 24.18 42.74
C ALA A 76 -5.94 22.73 43.26
N ALA A 77 -6.29 21.74 42.44
CA ALA A 77 -6.18 20.32 42.77
C ALA A 77 -4.73 19.77 42.69
N HIS A 78 -3.86 20.40 41.88
CA HIS A 78 -2.48 19.98 41.66
C HIS A 78 -1.47 21.13 41.88
N PRO A 79 -1.40 21.69 43.10
CA PRO A 79 -0.55 22.83 43.40
C PRO A 79 0.93 22.46 43.23
N GLY A 80 1.70 23.33 42.58
CA GLY A 80 3.14 23.17 42.39
C GLY A 80 3.56 22.43 41.12
N VAL A 81 2.67 21.63 40.51
CA VAL A 81 2.94 20.95 39.22
C VAL A 81 2.34 21.75 38.05
N LEU A 82 1.09 22.21 38.18
CA LEU A 82 0.40 22.94 37.12
C LEU A 82 0.51 24.47 37.32
N LYS A 83 1.18 25.15 36.39
CA LYS A 83 1.37 26.60 36.34
C LYS A 83 0.56 27.19 35.20
N ILE A 84 -0.40 28.04 35.53
CA ILE A 84 -1.21 28.76 34.55
C ILE A 84 -0.62 30.14 34.33
N ARG A 85 -0.56 30.53 33.06
CA ARG A 85 -0.16 31.86 32.59
C ARG A 85 -1.29 32.45 31.78
N HIS A 86 -2.19 33.10 32.51
CA HIS A 86 -3.29 33.85 31.95
C HIS A 86 -2.76 35.14 31.30
N ARG A 87 -3.03 35.30 30.00
CA ARG A 87 -2.71 36.52 29.25
C ARG A 87 -3.84 37.53 29.38
N ALA A 88 -3.50 38.80 29.61
CA ALA A 88 -4.50 39.87 29.79
C ALA A 88 -5.25 40.25 28.49
N VAL A 89 -4.69 39.88 27.34
CA VAL A 89 -5.27 40.04 26.01
C VAL A 89 -4.91 38.82 25.18
N ASN A 90 -5.73 38.47 24.20
CA ASN A 90 -5.41 37.41 23.23
C ASN A 90 -4.20 37.83 22.39
N LEU A 91 -3.07 37.14 22.60
CA LEU A 91 -1.80 37.39 21.92
C LEU A 91 -1.70 36.65 20.58
N GLY A 92 -2.54 35.63 20.39
CA GLY A 92 -2.48 34.68 19.29
C GLY A 92 -1.52 33.53 19.59
N ALA A 93 -1.76 32.39 18.94
CA ALA A 93 -1.06 31.13 19.20
C ALA A 93 0.49 31.25 19.18
N GLU A 94 1.05 32.03 18.27
CA GLU A 94 2.51 32.22 18.13
C GLU A 94 3.13 32.90 19.35
N LYS A 95 2.62 34.09 19.72
CA LYS A 95 3.13 34.85 20.87
C LYS A 95 2.81 34.17 22.20
N ASN A 96 1.66 33.48 22.27
CA ASN A 96 1.34 32.68 23.43
C ASN A 96 2.31 31.49 23.58
N PHE A 97 2.68 30.85 22.47
CA PHE A 97 3.73 29.82 22.48
C PHE A 97 5.07 30.40 22.94
N ASP A 98 5.56 31.47 22.29
CA ASP A 98 6.84 32.14 22.59
C ASP A 98 6.99 32.49 24.08
N THR A 99 5.94 33.06 24.65
CA THR A 99 5.93 33.45 26.06
C THR A 99 5.88 32.23 26.97
N THR A 100 5.06 31.24 26.66
CA THR A 100 4.92 30.02 27.48
C THR A 100 6.18 29.16 27.48
N ILE A 101 6.82 29.02 26.32
CA ILE A 101 8.05 28.24 26.20
C ILE A 101 9.23 28.89 26.95
N SER A 102 9.26 30.23 27.03
CA SER A 102 10.27 30.98 27.79
C SER A 102 10.12 30.83 29.30
N GLU A 103 8.97 30.37 29.76
CA GLU A 103 8.64 30.17 31.17
C GLU A 103 8.88 28.72 31.64
N CYS A 104 9.23 27.83 30.71
CA CYS A 104 9.62 26.45 31.00
C CYS A 104 11.05 26.40 31.54
N SER A 105 11.25 25.69 32.64
CA SER A 105 12.52 25.64 33.38
C SER A 105 13.22 24.28 33.40
N GLY A 106 12.58 23.23 32.87
CA GLY A 106 13.09 21.87 32.85
C GLY A 106 14.32 21.69 31.94
N GLU A 107 15.17 20.71 32.28
CA GLU A 107 16.28 20.27 31.42
C GLU A 107 15.78 19.85 30.03
N TYR A 108 14.62 19.18 30.00
CA TYR A 108 13.88 18.82 28.80
C TYR A 108 12.56 19.59 28.72
N ILE A 109 12.04 19.72 27.51
CA ILE A 109 10.70 20.23 27.27
C ILE A 109 9.88 19.23 26.47
N ALA A 110 8.64 18.99 26.89
CA ALA A 110 7.64 18.25 26.15
C ALA A 110 6.58 19.22 25.63
N PHE A 111 6.07 19.00 24.42
CA PHE A 111 5.02 19.85 23.85
C PHE A 111 3.68 19.12 23.83
N LEU A 112 2.59 19.86 24.06
CA LEU A 112 1.22 19.36 23.94
C LEU A 112 0.25 20.52 23.64
N GLU A 113 -0.65 20.34 22.69
CA GLU A 113 -1.69 21.32 22.35
C GLU A 113 -2.96 21.09 23.18
N GLY A 114 -3.66 22.17 23.56
CA GLY A 114 -4.80 22.11 24.49
C GLY A 114 -6.04 21.35 23.98
N ASP A 115 -6.09 20.99 22.70
CA ASP A 115 -7.11 20.15 22.05
C ASP A 115 -6.69 18.69 21.81
N ASN A 116 -5.44 18.35 22.14
CA ASN A 116 -4.83 17.03 22.00
C ASN A 116 -4.59 16.38 23.37
N TRP A 117 -4.23 15.09 23.38
CA TRP A 117 -3.89 14.40 24.63
C TRP A 117 -2.88 13.26 24.44
N TRP A 118 -2.19 12.90 25.51
CA TRP A 118 -1.32 11.73 25.56
C TRP A 118 -2.08 10.48 26.01
N THR A 119 -1.74 9.34 25.41
CA THR A 119 -2.41 8.05 25.69
C THR A 119 -1.57 7.09 26.52
N SER A 120 -0.26 7.28 26.55
CA SER A 120 0.64 6.46 27.37
C SER A 120 0.96 7.19 28.68
N PRO A 121 0.85 6.52 29.84
CA PRO A 121 1.21 7.10 31.13
C PRO A 121 2.73 7.15 31.34
N ASP A 122 3.53 6.44 30.57
CA ASP A 122 4.99 6.35 30.70
C ASP A 122 5.75 7.09 29.58
N LYS A 123 5.05 7.90 28.76
CA LYS A 123 5.62 8.67 27.64
C LYS A 123 6.81 9.51 28.09
N LEU A 124 6.62 10.36 29.11
CA LEU A 124 7.67 11.27 29.56
C LEU A 124 8.88 10.51 30.09
N GLN A 125 8.67 9.44 30.86
CA GLN A 125 9.75 8.61 31.39
C GLN A 125 10.61 8.03 30.26
N ARG A 126 9.98 7.37 29.29
CA ARG A 126 10.67 6.73 28.16
C ARG A 126 11.47 7.72 27.32
N GLN A 127 10.87 8.87 27.02
CA GLN A 127 11.51 9.88 26.18
C GLN A 127 12.69 10.55 26.90
N VAL A 128 12.57 10.80 28.20
CA VAL A 128 13.71 11.30 29.01
C VAL A 128 14.80 10.26 29.13
N GLU A 129 14.48 8.98 29.39
CA GLU A 129 15.48 7.89 29.43
C GLU A 129 16.23 7.75 28.10
N MET A 130 15.52 7.86 26.97
CA MET A 130 16.14 7.83 25.64
C MET A 130 17.09 9.02 25.46
N LEU A 131 16.67 10.23 25.80
CA LEU A 131 17.53 11.41 25.67
C LEU A 131 18.71 11.35 26.65
N ASP A 132 18.53 10.87 27.88
CA ASP A 132 19.62 10.70 28.83
C ASP A 132 20.64 9.65 28.33
N ALA A 133 20.18 8.56 27.71
CA ALA A 133 21.04 7.54 27.11
C ALA A 133 21.78 8.00 25.85
N HIS A 134 21.27 9.03 25.16
CA HIS A 134 21.80 9.51 23.88
C HIS A 134 22.06 11.03 23.88
N PRO A 135 23.24 11.47 24.38
CA PRO A 135 23.64 12.89 24.40
C PRO A 135 23.72 13.56 23.02
N ASP A 136 23.88 12.79 21.94
CA ASP A 136 23.92 13.27 20.55
C ASP A 136 22.53 13.53 19.95
N MET A 137 21.45 13.10 20.62
CA MET A 137 20.09 13.40 20.21
C MET A 137 19.67 14.80 20.67
N SER A 138 19.09 15.57 19.74
CA SER A 138 18.51 16.88 20.04
C SER A 138 17.08 16.80 20.55
N PHE A 139 16.29 15.89 19.99
CA PHE A 139 14.95 15.57 20.42
C PHE A 139 14.58 14.13 20.06
N CYS A 140 13.50 13.65 20.66
CA CYS A 140 12.87 12.40 20.27
C CYS A 140 11.36 12.62 20.09
N PHE A 141 10.74 11.75 19.29
CA PHE A 141 9.30 11.77 19.03
C PHE A 141 8.77 10.33 18.96
N HIS A 142 7.45 10.20 18.82
CA HIS A 142 6.78 8.90 18.75
C HIS A 142 5.60 8.94 17.80
N ARG A 143 4.92 7.81 17.61
CA ARG A 143 3.75 7.74 16.73
C ARG A 143 2.54 8.45 17.34
N THR A 144 1.78 9.14 16.49
CA THR A 144 0.59 9.90 16.87
C THR A 144 -0.60 9.43 16.05
N ARG A 145 -1.70 9.14 16.73
CA ARG A 145 -2.97 8.73 16.08
C ARG A 145 -3.81 9.96 15.78
N TYR A 146 -4.50 9.98 14.65
CA TYR A 146 -5.37 11.09 14.25
C TYR A 146 -6.83 10.72 14.42
N VAL A 147 -7.62 11.59 15.04
CA VAL A 147 -9.06 11.37 15.23
C VAL A 147 -9.89 12.59 14.87
N ASP A 148 -11.14 12.39 14.46
CA ASP A 148 -12.09 13.49 14.27
C ASP A 148 -12.76 13.94 15.59
N THR A 149 -13.72 14.87 15.50
CA THR A 149 -14.50 15.33 16.67
C THR A 149 -15.41 14.26 17.27
N ALA A 150 -15.74 13.21 16.53
CA ALA A 150 -16.53 12.06 17.00
C ALA A 150 -15.64 10.95 17.58
N GLY A 151 -14.31 11.15 17.60
CA GLY A 151 -13.34 10.15 18.07
C GLY A 151 -13.06 9.03 17.07
N ARG A 152 -13.51 9.17 15.81
CA ARG A 152 -13.22 8.21 14.75
C ARG A 152 -11.80 8.40 14.24
N SER A 153 -11.08 7.31 14.09
CA SER A 153 -9.72 7.32 13.55
C SER A 153 -9.69 7.79 12.10
N LEU A 154 -8.73 8.64 11.78
CA LEU A 154 -8.48 9.16 10.45
C LEU A 154 -7.27 8.45 9.83
N PRO A 155 -7.21 8.30 8.49
CA PRO A 155 -6.06 7.75 7.81
C PRO A 155 -4.79 8.53 8.18
N THR A 156 -3.77 7.83 8.66
CA THR A 156 -2.52 8.45 9.08
C THR A 156 -1.45 8.28 8.01
N VAL A 157 -0.72 9.36 7.68
CA VAL A 157 0.52 9.28 6.89
C VAL A 157 1.64 8.98 7.87
N MET A 158 1.84 7.70 8.17
CA MET A 158 2.87 7.27 9.12
C MET A 158 4.25 7.28 8.46
N PRO A 159 5.33 7.66 9.18
CA PRO A 159 6.67 7.25 8.76
C PRO A 159 6.74 5.71 8.68
N PRO A 160 7.62 5.14 7.84
CA PRO A 160 7.78 3.70 7.70
C PRO A 160 7.99 3.00 9.06
N GLU A 161 7.59 1.72 9.16
CA GLU A 161 7.46 1.00 10.43
C GLU A 161 8.73 1.00 11.31
N ASP A 162 9.90 1.20 10.72
CA ASP A 162 11.17 1.47 11.40
C ASP A 162 11.92 2.62 10.69
N PRO A 163 11.72 3.91 11.05
CA PRO A 163 12.68 4.93 10.63
C PRO A 163 14.03 4.53 11.24
N PRO A 164 15.15 4.58 10.48
CA PRO A 164 16.45 4.18 10.99
C PRO A 164 16.68 4.91 12.31
N MET A 165 16.86 4.13 13.38
CA MET A 165 17.14 4.65 14.71
C MET A 165 18.33 5.60 14.54
N LEU A 166 18.09 6.90 14.75
CA LEU A 166 19.01 8.03 14.52
C LEU A 166 19.06 8.55 13.06
N SER A 167 18.18 9.49 12.74
CA SER A 167 18.26 10.34 11.53
C SER A 167 18.30 11.82 11.92
N GLY A 168 18.92 12.68 11.12
CA GLY A 168 19.07 14.10 11.40
C GLY A 168 18.06 14.97 10.66
N PHE A 169 18.50 16.17 10.30
CA PHE A 169 17.78 17.10 9.43
C PHE A 169 17.20 16.46 8.16
N GLU A 170 17.86 15.45 7.57
CA GLU A 170 17.41 14.82 6.32
C GLU A 170 16.05 14.12 6.44
N PHE A 171 15.75 13.51 7.59
CA PHE A 171 14.47 12.83 7.81
C PHE A 171 13.29 13.80 7.85
N LEU A 172 13.52 15.00 8.37
CA LEU A 172 12.51 16.05 8.48
C LEU A 172 12.24 16.74 7.14
N MET A 173 13.07 16.49 6.12
CA MET A 173 12.92 17.01 4.76
C MET A 173 12.11 16.07 3.86
N GLN A 174 11.13 15.34 4.40
CA GLN A 174 10.20 14.50 3.64
C GLN A 174 9.08 15.32 2.95
N GLU A 175 8.27 14.66 2.13
CA GLU A 175 7.16 15.28 1.36
C GLU A 175 6.09 15.94 2.25
N SER A 176 5.99 15.54 3.53
CA SER A 176 5.14 16.13 4.58
C SER A 176 5.91 16.23 5.90
N ASN A 177 5.40 17.01 6.88
CA ASN A 177 5.97 17.01 8.23
C ASN A 177 5.73 15.62 8.87
N PRO A 178 6.77 14.82 9.15
CA PRO A 178 6.59 13.47 9.69
C PRO A 178 6.41 13.45 11.22
N VAL A 179 6.43 14.62 11.88
CA VAL A 179 6.42 14.75 13.35
C VAL A 179 5.25 15.60 13.80
N ALA A 180 4.35 15.01 14.60
CA ALA A 180 3.31 15.76 15.32
C ALA A 180 3.90 16.40 16.58
N LEU A 181 3.63 17.68 16.84
CA LEU A 181 4.25 18.42 17.95
C LEU A 181 3.99 17.80 19.32
N GLY A 182 2.75 17.34 19.58
CA GLY A 182 2.39 16.61 20.80
C GLY A 182 3.21 15.34 21.11
N SER A 183 3.98 14.84 20.14
CA SER A 183 4.87 13.69 20.32
C SER A 183 6.29 14.04 20.76
N VAL A 184 6.68 15.31 20.69
CA VAL A 184 8.07 15.75 20.81
C VAL A 184 8.48 15.96 22.27
N VAL A 185 9.67 15.45 22.61
CA VAL A 185 10.45 15.88 23.79
C VAL A 185 11.84 16.29 23.32
N ALA A 186 12.26 17.50 23.67
CA ALA A 186 13.50 18.11 23.20
C ALA A 186 14.37 18.62 24.37
N ARG A 187 15.68 18.75 24.12
CA ARG A 187 16.60 19.41 25.07
C ARG A 187 16.33 20.91 25.12
N THR A 188 16.05 21.44 26.30
CA THR A 188 15.77 22.88 26.48
C THR A 188 16.96 23.75 26.06
N ALA A 189 18.19 23.28 26.30
CA ALA A 189 19.40 24.01 25.89
C ALA A 189 19.53 24.20 24.36
N LEU A 190 18.89 23.35 23.55
CA LEU A 190 18.92 23.41 22.10
C LEU A 190 17.80 24.26 21.51
N LEU A 191 17.08 25.01 22.34
CA LEU A 191 15.98 25.88 21.93
C LEU A 191 16.38 27.36 21.81
N SER A 192 17.64 27.70 22.12
CA SER A 192 18.15 29.06 21.97
C SER A 192 17.97 29.57 20.54
N GLY A 193 17.37 30.76 20.38
CA GLY A 193 17.12 31.36 19.06
C GLY A 193 15.96 30.72 18.29
N TRP A 194 15.01 30.04 18.95
CA TRP A 194 13.79 29.57 18.28
C TRP A 194 13.02 30.72 17.63
N GLN A 195 13.13 31.94 18.15
CA GLN A 195 12.39 33.10 17.65
C GLN A 195 12.79 33.42 16.21
N ASP A 196 14.06 33.19 15.86
CA ASP A 196 14.57 33.39 14.50
C ASP A 196 13.95 32.39 13.52
N TRP A 197 13.65 31.17 14.01
CA TRP A 197 13.08 30.07 13.23
C TRP A 197 11.55 30.16 13.12
N LEU A 198 10.86 30.53 14.20
CA LEU A 198 9.40 30.48 14.31
C LEU A 198 8.71 31.82 14.07
N GLY A 199 9.38 32.95 14.30
CA GLY A 199 8.77 34.28 14.33
C GLY A 199 8.07 34.68 13.03
N GLY A 200 6.78 34.98 13.11
CA GLY A 200 5.89 35.37 12.01
C GLY A 200 5.43 34.22 11.12
N LEU A 201 5.70 32.95 11.46
CA LEU A 201 5.23 31.79 10.69
C LEU A 201 3.90 31.27 11.23
N LYS A 202 2.97 30.97 10.31
CA LYS A 202 1.69 30.32 10.66
C LYS A 202 1.84 28.85 11.05
N LEU A 203 2.88 28.19 10.53
CA LEU A 203 3.27 26.81 10.83
C LEU A 203 4.42 26.84 11.84
N GLY A 204 4.23 26.27 13.04
CA GLY A 204 5.21 26.33 14.13
C GLY A 204 5.93 25.00 14.42
N ASP A 205 5.25 23.88 14.23
CA ASP A 205 5.73 22.54 14.58
C ASP A 205 6.91 22.07 13.71
N TRP A 206 6.79 22.21 12.40
CA TRP A 206 7.79 21.74 11.46
C TRP A 206 9.09 22.58 11.48
N PRO A 207 9.07 23.93 11.47
CA PRO A 207 10.31 24.70 11.62
C PRO A 207 11.00 24.47 12.97
N LEU A 208 10.24 24.22 14.05
CA LEU A 208 10.81 23.82 15.35
C LEU A 208 11.56 22.49 15.25
N CYS A 209 10.96 21.49 14.60
CA CYS A 209 11.61 20.20 14.39
C CYS A 209 12.85 20.35 13.50
N LEU A 210 12.79 21.13 12.41
CA LEU A 210 13.93 21.39 11.54
C LEU A 210 15.08 22.06 12.30
N MET A 211 14.78 23.02 13.16
CA MET A 211 15.77 23.66 14.03
C MET A 211 16.45 22.62 14.92
N LEU A 212 15.68 21.81 15.64
CA LEU A 212 16.22 20.79 16.54
C LEU A 212 17.01 19.71 15.77
N GLY A 213 16.50 19.24 14.64
CA GLY A 213 17.17 18.25 13.78
C GLY A 213 18.44 18.79 13.09
N SER A 214 18.57 20.11 12.93
CA SER A 214 19.83 20.73 12.48
C SER A 214 20.91 20.75 13.58
N ARG A 215 20.53 20.55 14.85
CA ARG A 215 21.39 20.66 16.04
C ARG A 215 21.79 19.31 16.64
N GLY A 216 21.25 18.21 16.16
CA GLY A 216 21.54 16.87 16.67
C GLY A 216 20.69 15.80 15.99
N ARG A 217 20.88 14.54 16.42
CA ARG A 217 20.11 13.42 15.88
C ARG A 217 18.70 13.39 16.45
N VAL A 218 17.79 12.76 15.73
CA VAL A 218 16.39 12.59 16.11
C VAL A 218 16.16 11.14 16.55
N GLY A 219 15.63 10.97 17.76
CA GLY A 219 15.19 9.69 18.30
C GLY A 219 13.74 9.40 17.95
N PHE A 220 13.40 8.12 17.77
CA PHE A 220 12.03 7.68 17.52
C PHE A 220 11.64 6.56 18.48
N VAL A 221 10.48 6.70 19.12
CA VAL A 221 9.85 5.64 19.91
C VAL A 221 8.70 5.06 19.09
N ALA A 222 8.83 3.80 18.68
CA ALA A 222 7.87 3.09 17.84
C ALA A 222 6.59 2.65 18.59
N GLN A 223 5.95 3.58 19.31
CA GLN A 223 4.73 3.35 20.07
C GLN A 223 3.77 4.53 19.89
N ASP A 224 2.46 4.24 19.81
CA ASP A 224 1.42 5.26 19.78
C ASP A 224 1.22 5.83 21.19
N MET A 225 1.70 7.05 21.43
CA MET A 225 1.68 7.65 22.77
C MET A 225 0.90 8.97 22.84
N SER A 226 0.35 9.46 21.72
CA SER A 226 -0.54 10.62 21.69
C SER A 226 -1.62 10.51 20.63
N VAL A 227 -2.66 11.34 20.79
CA VAL A 227 -3.73 11.52 19.80
C VAL A 227 -3.82 12.99 19.41
N GLN A 228 -3.84 13.24 18.11
CA GLN A 228 -4.10 14.55 17.52
C GLN A 228 -5.54 14.61 16.99
N ARG A 229 -6.27 15.65 17.39
CA ARG A 229 -7.64 15.86 16.95
C ARG A 229 -7.69 16.72 15.68
N VAL A 230 -8.52 16.33 14.72
CA VAL A 230 -8.77 17.06 13.47
C VAL A 230 -10.20 17.58 13.48
N HIS A 231 -10.36 18.89 13.40
CA HIS A 231 -11.68 19.52 13.42
C HIS A 231 -11.70 20.87 12.69
N ALA A 232 -12.90 21.34 12.35
CA ALA A 232 -13.12 22.56 11.58
C ALA A 232 -12.56 23.84 12.24
N GLY A 233 -12.33 23.84 13.55
CA GLY A 233 -11.68 24.95 14.27
C GLY A 233 -10.14 24.91 14.28
N GLY A 234 -9.52 23.94 13.59
CA GLY A 234 -8.06 23.75 13.60
C GLY A 234 -7.32 24.80 12.77
N SER A 235 -6.18 25.29 13.28
CA SER A 235 -5.41 26.39 12.66
C SER A 235 -4.77 26.05 11.30
N TRP A 236 -4.47 24.77 11.05
CA TRP A 236 -3.86 24.27 9.82
C TRP A 236 -4.85 23.51 8.91
N SER A 237 -5.59 22.55 9.47
CA SER A 237 -6.52 21.69 8.72
C SER A 237 -7.70 22.42 8.09
N PHE A 238 -8.00 23.65 8.53
CA PHE A 238 -9.02 24.51 7.93
C PHE A 238 -8.53 25.30 6.71
N LEU A 239 -7.21 25.41 6.51
CA LEU A 239 -6.65 26.17 5.41
C LEU A 239 -6.81 25.42 4.09
N SER A 240 -7.14 26.14 3.02
CA SER A 240 -7.17 25.55 1.68
C SER A 240 -5.77 25.05 1.28
N PRO A 241 -5.67 24.00 0.44
CA PRO A 241 -4.38 23.48 -0.01
C PRO A 241 -3.42 24.55 -0.59
N PRO A 242 -3.87 25.56 -1.37
CA PRO A 242 -3.00 26.66 -1.82
C PRO A 242 -2.44 27.48 -0.66
N THR A 243 -3.26 27.75 0.35
CA THR A 243 -2.85 28.53 1.54
C THR A 243 -1.83 27.75 2.37
N GLN A 244 -2.02 26.43 2.53
CA GLN A 244 -1.04 25.56 3.18
C GLN A 244 0.31 25.57 2.44
N VAL A 245 0.30 25.45 1.12
CA VAL A 245 1.53 25.52 0.30
C VAL A 245 2.23 26.86 0.45
N MET A 246 1.50 27.97 0.47
CA MET A 246 2.07 29.30 0.70
C MET A 246 2.77 29.41 2.05
N TYR A 247 2.16 28.93 3.14
CA TYR A 247 2.80 28.95 4.46
C TYR A 247 4.04 28.04 4.54
N VAL A 248 4.02 26.91 3.83
CA VAL A 248 5.24 26.09 3.71
C VAL A 248 6.34 26.85 2.98
N LEU A 249 6.05 27.48 1.84
CA LEU A 249 7.08 28.22 1.08
C LEU A 249 7.67 29.36 1.91
N GLN A 250 6.84 30.09 2.66
CA GLN A 250 7.29 31.11 3.62
C GLN A 250 8.20 30.52 4.70
N MET A 251 7.85 29.36 5.26
CA MET A 251 8.70 28.65 6.22
C MET A 251 10.04 28.26 5.59
N LEU A 252 10.04 27.68 4.38
CA LEU A 252 11.27 27.28 3.70
C LEU A 252 12.18 28.47 3.39
N ASP A 253 11.61 29.58 2.92
CA ASP A 253 12.34 30.81 2.63
C ASP A 253 12.90 31.46 3.92
N ARG A 254 12.20 31.33 5.05
CA ARG A 254 12.68 31.77 6.37
C ARG A 254 13.82 30.92 6.90
N VAL A 255 13.73 29.60 6.74
CA VAL A 255 14.71 28.65 7.28
C VAL A 255 15.98 28.60 6.44
N ALA A 256 15.89 28.81 5.11
CA ALA A 256 17.03 28.69 4.19
C ALA A 256 18.32 29.45 4.60
N PRO A 257 18.26 30.70 5.10
CA PRO A 257 19.45 31.43 5.55
C PRO A 257 20.12 30.81 6.79
N LEU A 258 19.35 30.09 7.62
CA LEU A 258 19.79 29.49 8.89
C LEU A 258 20.44 28.11 8.71
N LEU A 259 20.39 27.55 7.50
CA LEU A 259 20.91 26.22 7.15
C LEU A 259 22.33 26.27 6.60
N ASN A 260 23.06 25.16 6.71
CA ASN A 260 24.32 24.98 5.99
C ASN A 260 24.10 24.66 4.50
N ASP A 261 25.16 24.66 3.69
CA ASP A 261 25.03 24.53 2.23
C ASP A 261 24.43 23.19 1.77
N ALA A 262 24.75 22.08 2.46
CA ALA A 262 24.18 20.78 2.16
C ALA A 262 22.66 20.74 2.49
N GLN A 263 22.27 21.30 3.63
CA GLN A 263 20.88 21.43 4.04
C GLN A 263 20.09 22.38 3.12
N ARG A 264 20.70 23.48 2.66
CA ARG A 264 20.11 24.40 1.67
C ARG A 264 19.84 23.72 0.33
N GLN A 265 20.75 22.86 -0.14
CA GLN A 265 20.53 22.08 -1.37
C GLN A 265 19.35 21.12 -1.21
N MET A 266 19.24 20.44 -0.07
CA MET A 266 18.09 19.59 0.24
C MET A 266 16.78 20.40 0.29
N LEU A 267 16.82 21.58 0.89
CA LEU A 267 15.68 22.51 0.95
C LEU A 267 15.26 23.01 -0.43
N PHE A 268 16.19 23.26 -1.34
CA PHE A 268 15.91 23.62 -2.73
C PHE A 268 15.21 22.50 -3.51
N LEU A 269 15.63 21.25 -3.32
CA LEU A 269 14.99 20.08 -3.93
C LEU A 269 13.55 19.91 -3.42
N GLN A 270 13.34 20.06 -2.10
CA GLN A 270 12.00 19.99 -1.50
C GLN A 270 11.08 21.13 -1.94
N ARG A 271 11.60 22.36 -2.04
CA ARG A 271 10.87 23.52 -2.59
C ARG A 271 10.40 23.24 -4.02
N THR A 272 11.26 22.64 -4.85
CA THR A 272 10.94 22.27 -6.24
C THR A 272 9.92 21.14 -6.31
N ALA A 273 10.05 20.10 -5.47
CA ALA A 273 9.10 18.99 -5.39
C ALA A 273 7.70 19.47 -4.99
N ARG A 274 7.60 20.39 -4.02
CA ARG A 274 6.32 20.93 -3.54
C ARG A 274 5.64 21.86 -4.54
N ILE A 275 6.40 22.74 -5.20
CA ILE A 275 5.88 23.56 -6.30
C ILE A 275 5.37 22.65 -7.43
N ASN A 276 6.10 21.58 -7.75
CA ASN A 276 5.68 20.60 -8.76
C ASN A 276 4.44 19.82 -8.32
N TRP A 277 4.36 19.37 -7.06
CA TRP A 277 3.18 18.69 -6.51
C TRP A 277 1.94 19.60 -6.54
N TRP A 278 2.07 20.84 -6.09
CA TRP A 278 0.98 21.83 -6.13
C TRP A 278 0.57 22.18 -7.56
N SER A 279 1.53 22.35 -8.48
CA SER A 279 1.24 22.59 -9.89
C SER A 279 0.48 21.43 -10.55
N LYS A 280 0.66 20.21 -10.05
CA LYS A 280 -0.13 19.04 -10.46
C LYS A 280 -1.53 19.07 -9.84
N GLN A 281 -1.69 19.46 -8.57
CA GLN A 281 -3.00 19.56 -7.92
C GLN A 281 -3.91 20.63 -8.57
N MET A 282 -3.37 21.79 -8.97
CA MET A 282 -4.13 22.83 -9.68
C MET A 282 -4.57 22.42 -11.10
N VAL A 283 -3.97 21.39 -11.68
CA VAL A 283 -4.38 20.81 -12.97
C VAL A 283 -5.48 19.74 -12.78
N TYR A 284 -5.74 19.29 -11.55
CA TYR A 284 -6.61 18.16 -11.23
C TYR A 284 -7.98 18.53 -10.59
N GLU A 285 -8.21 19.76 -10.10
CA GLU A 285 -9.53 20.19 -9.61
C GLU A 285 -9.95 21.57 -10.14
N PRO A 286 -10.73 21.65 -11.24
CA PRO A 286 -11.32 22.91 -11.71
C PRO A 286 -12.64 23.29 -11.01
N SER A 287 -13.19 22.45 -10.14
CA SER A 287 -14.57 22.56 -9.64
C SER A 287 -14.77 23.38 -8.36
N VAL A 288 -13.70 23.90 -7.73
CA VAL A 288 -13.86 24.93 -6.69
C VAL A 288 -14.10 26.26 -7.38
N ARG A 289 -15.30 26.81 -7.23
CA ARG A 289 -15.67 28.15 -7.73
C ARG A 289 -14.68 29.19 -7.18
N VAL A 290 -13.71 29.57 -8.01
CA VAL A 290 -12.75 30.67 -7.79
C VAL A 290 -13.46 31.96 -7.35
N ASP A 291 -14.71 32.17 -7.79
CA ASP A 291 -15.52 33.34 -7.43
C ASP A 291 -15.93 33.40 -5.95
N GLN A 292 -16.14 32.25 -5.28
CA GLN A 292 -16.52 32.22 -3.85
C GLN A 292 -15.31 32.37 -2.90
N GLU A 293 -14.11 31.96 -3.32
CA GLU A 293 -12.87 32.15 -2.55
C GLU A 293 -12.28 33.55 -2.71
N LEU A 294 -12.44 34.19 -3.88
CA LEU A 294 -12.05 35.60 -4.04
C LEU A 294 -12.93 36.55 -3.20
N GLU A 295 -14.22 36.23 -3.02
CA GLU A 295 -15.12 36.97 -2.12
C GLU A 295 -14.79 36.77 -0.62
N SER A 296 -14.24 35.62 -0.22
CA SER A 296 -13.82 35.36 1.16
C SER A 296 -12.44 35.97 1.47
N LEU A 297 -11.53 36.03 0.49
CA LEU A 297 -10.24 36.71 0.58
C LEU A 297 -10.35 38.25 0.62
N GLY A 298 -11.40 38.81 0.03
CA GLY A 298 -11.71 40.25 0.10
C GLY A 298 -12.14 40.76 1.49
N ARG A 299 -12.27 39.88 2.49
CA ARG A 299 -12.64 40.24 3.88
C ARG A 299 -11.47 40.37 4.86
N LEU A 300 -10.23 40.11 4.41
CA LEU A 300 -9.03 40.33 5.22
C LEU A 300 -8.53 41.78 5.02
N ASN A 301 -8.89 42.66 5.95
CA ASN A 301 -8.53 44.08 5.99
C ASN A 301 -7.03 44.37 6.31
N ASP A 302 -6.10 43.54 5.83
CA ASP A 302 -4.66 43.79 6.01
C ASP A 302 -3.94 44.00 4.66
N PRO A 303 -3.75 45.27 4.24
CA PRO A 303 -3.01 45.63 3.03
C PRO A 303 -1.56 45.11 3.02
N ALA A 304 -0.94 44.88 4.19
CA ALA A 304 0.44 44.40 4.26
C ALA A 304 0.54 42.92 3.82
N LEU A 305 -0.50 42.12 4.06
CA LEU A 305 -0.54 40.71 3.68
C LEU A 305 -0.78 40.52 2.17
N ALA A 306 -1.64 41.34 1.57
CA ALA A 306 -1.85 41.36 0.11
C ALA A 306 -0.60 41.87 -0.64
N ILE A 307 0.10 42.86 -0.07
CA ILE A 307 1.39 43.35 -0.57
C ILE A 307 2.48 42.29 -0.40
N SER A 308 2.49 41.50 0.69
CA SER A 308 3.44 40.39 0.87
C SER A 308 3.17 39.20 -0.05
N LEU A 309 1.92 38.95 -0.43
CA LEU A 309 1.53 37.90 -1.39
C LEU A 309 1.92 38.29 -2.82
N LEU A 310 1.67 39.55 -3.20
CA LEU A 310 2.14 40.12 -4.46
C LEU A 310 3.66 40.27 -4.48
N ALA A 311 4.30 40.56 -3.34
CA ALA A 311 5.75 40.61 -3.22
C ALA A 311 6.38 39.21 -3.27
N GLY A 312 5.74 38.15 -2.75
CA GLY A 312 6.24 36.78 -2.85
C GLY A 312 6.12 36.20 -4.27
N ILE A 313 5.02 36.51 -4.96
CA ILE A 313 4.84 36.19 -6.38
C ILE A 313 5.78 37.04 -7.25
N ALA A 314 5.91 38.34 -6.93
CA ALA A 314 6.84 39.24 -7.60
C ALA A 314 8.30 38.95 -7.25
N GLU A 315 8.64 38.38 -6.10
CA GLU A 315 10.00 37.97 -5.71
C GLU A 315 10.36 36.63 -6.36
N THR A 316 9.40 35.73 -6.52
CA THR A 316 9.58 34.49 -7.31
C THR A 316 9.72 34.82 -8.80
N ALA A 317 8.92 35.78 -9.29
CA ALA A 317 9.06 36.34 -10.63
C ALA A 317 10.34 37.19 -10.76
N ARG A 318 10.76 37.92 -9.72
CA ARG A 318 11.98 38.75 -9.70
C ARG A 318 13.23 37.89 -9.58
N ILE A 319 13.25 36.76 -8.88
CA ILE A 319 14.38 35.83 -8.87
C ILE A 319 14.48 35.10 -10.22
N ALA A 320 13.34 34.79 -10.85
CA ALA A 320 13.27 34.28 -12.22
C ALA A 320 13.66 35.34 -13.28
N VAL A 321 13.40 36.63 -13.02
CA VAL A 321 13.65 37.77 -13.93
C VAL A 321 14.97 38.50 -13.63
N GLU A 322 15.55 38.43 -12.43
CA GLU A 322 16.89 38.92 -12.08
C GLU A 322 17.97 37.93 -12.51
N SER A 323 17.58 36.67 -12.74
CA SER A 323 18.32 35.76 -13.63
C SER A 323 18.24 36.19 -15.12
N ALA A 324 17.50 37.25 -15.46
CA ALA A 324 17.35 37.80 -16.81
C ALA A 324 17.15 39.35 -16.85
N ARG A 325 18.10 40.11 -16.29
CA ARG A 325 18.44 41.55 -16.49
C ARG A 325 17.33 42.58 -16.88
N ILE A 326 17.10 43.50 -15.93
CA ILE A 326 17.04 45.00 -15.99
C ILE A 326 16.06 45.70 -16.96
N GLY A 327 15.16 46.53 -16.38
CA GLY A 327 14.78 47.84 -16.96
C GLY A 327 13.29 48.23 -16.90
N ALA A 328 12.92 49.06 -15.92
CA ALA A 328 11.59 49.65 -15.74
C ALA A 328 11.36 50.94 -16.56
N LYS A 329 10.13 51.17 -17.09
CA LYS A 329 9.38 52.47 -17.08
C LYS A 329 8.04 52.53 -17.87
N THR A 330 7.19 51.50 -17.85
CA THR A 330 5.92 51.53 -18.62
C THR A 330 4.71 50.90 -17.92
N ALA A 331 4.59 51.04 -16.60
CA ALA A 331 3.51 50.38 -15.83
C ALA A 331 2.26 51.25 -15.61
N GLN A 332 2.31 52.57 -15.85
CA GLN A 332 1.19 53.47 -15.51
C GLN A 332 0.15 53.64 -16.63
N ILE A 333 0.50 53.29 -17.88
CA ILE A 333 -0.41 53.39 -19.03
C ILE A 333 -1.24 52.11 -19.19
N TRP A 334 -0.72 50.96 -18.74
CA TRP A 334 -1.36 49.64 -18.89
C TRP A 334 -2.60 49.43 -18.03
N ILE A 335 -2.70 50.09 -16.87
CA ILE A 335 -3.80 49.87 -15.92
C ILE A 335 -5.11 50.48 -16.45
N SER A 336 -5.03 51.55 -17.22
CA SER A 336 -6.17 52.22 -17.84
C SER A 336 -6.76 51.44 -19.03
N ASP A 337 -5.92 50.78 -19.83
CA ASP A 337 -6.36 49.99 -20.99
C ASP A 337 -6.99 48.65 -20.57
N LEU A 338 -6.55 48.10 -19.43
CA LEU A 338 -7.06 46.83 -18.91
C LEU A 338 -8.53 46.94 -18.47
N GLN A 339 -8.94 48.07 -17.89
CA GLN A 339 -10.32 48.29 -17.44
C GLN A 339 -11.30 48.36 -18.61
N ASN A 340 -10.91 48.98 -19.73
CA ASN A 340 -11.73 49.01 -20.94
C ASN A 340 -11.80 47.66 -21.66
N THR A 341 -10.70 46.89 -21.62
CA THR A 341 -10.63 45.56 -22.28
C THR A 341 -11.52 44.53 -21.57
N ILE A 342 -11.66 44.62 -20.25
CA ILE A 342 -12.50 43.72 -19.45
C ILE A 342 -13.99 43.90 -19.78
N GLN A 343 -14.43 45.13 -20.11
CA GLN A 343 -15.81 45.41 -20.50
C GLN A 343 -16.16 44.80 -21.88
N THR A 344 -15.19 44.70 -22.78
CA THR A 344 -15.36 44.14 -24.14
C THR A 344 -15.30 42.60 -24.15
N ALA A 345 -14.51 41.99 -23.24
CA ALA A 345 -14.31 40.55 -23.15
C ALA A 345 -15.57 39.74 -22.76
N VAL A 346 -16.60 40.38 -22.19
CA VAL A 346 -17.87 39.72 -21.84
C VAL A 346 -18.70 39.34 -23.08
N SER A 347 -18.42 39.94 -24.24
CA SER A 347 -19.14 39.69 -25.49
C SER A 347 -18.54 38.57 -26.38
N GLU A 348 -17.31 38.12 -26.15
CA GLU A 348 -16.57 37.23 -27.08
C GLU A 348 -16.50 35.76 -26.62
N ARG A 349 -17.29 35.37 -25.62
CA ARG A 349 -17.22 34.06 -24.94
C ARG A 349 -17.52 32.84 -25.84
N ASN A 350 -18.23 32.99 -26.96
CA ASN A 350 -18.60 31.84 -27.81
C ASN A 350 -17.55 31.47 -28.88
N ASP A 351 -16.70 32.41 -29.31
CA ASP A 351 -15.62 32.13 -30.26
C ASP A 351 -14.31 31.67 -29.60
N ALA A 352 -14.19 31.84 -28.28
CA ALA A 352 -13.07 31.35 -27.48
C ALA A 352 -13.16 29.82 -27.26
N LEU A 353 -14.37 29.27 -27.17
CA LEU A 353 -14.59 27.84 -26.88
C LEU A 353 -14.10 26.92 -28.01
N HIS A 354 -14.31 27.33 -29.28
CA HIS A 354 -13.81 26.58 -30.43
C HIS A 354 -12.29 26.69 -30.62
N ARG A 355 -11.69 27.80 -30.19
CA ARG A 355 -10.23 28.00 -30.21
C ARG A 355 -9.53 27.26 -29.07
N MET A 356 -10.18 27.08 -27.92
CA MET A 356 -9.65 26.33 -26.78
C MET A 356 -9.49 24.84 -27.09
N VAL A 357 -10.49 24.22 -27.74
CA VAL A 357 -10.44 22.81 -28.14
C VAL A 357 -9.33 22.55 -29.18
N ASP A 358 -9.15 23.49 -30.13
CA ASP A 358 -8.09 23.39 -31.13
C ASP A 358 -6.69 23.64 -30.52
N LEU A 359 -6.57 24.50 -29.51
CA LEU A 359 -5.34 24.69 -28.73
C LEU A 359 -5.02 23.50 -27.81
N GLU A 360 -6.02 22.88 -27.20
CA GLU A 360 -5.85 21.67 -26.38
C GLU A 360 -5.40 20.47 -27.23
N MET A 361 -5.92 20.32 -28.45
CA MET A 361 -5.43 19.32 -29.41
C MET A 361 -3.99 19.60 -29.87
N GLN A 362 -3.59 20.87 -29.99
CA GLN A 362 -2.21 21.26 -30.30
C GLN A 362 -1.26 21.04 -29.11
N LEU A 363 -1.72 21.23 -27.88
CA LEU A 363 -0.97 20.98 -26.64
C LEU A 363 -0.80 19.47 -26.35
N ALA A 364 -1.82 18.66 -26.65
CA ALA A 364 -1.76 17.21 -26.50
C ALA A 364 -0.72 16.56 -27.44
N ARG A 365 -0.55 17.09 -28.65
CA ARG A 365 0.46 16.63 -29.63
C ARG A 365 1.91 16.97 -29.23
N ALA A 366 2.12 17.87 -28.27
CA ALA A 366 3.45 18.37 -27.90
C ALA A 366 4.09 17.66 -26.69
N ARG A 367 3.45 16.63 -26.12
CA ARG A 367 3.83 16.00 -24.84
C ARG A 367 5.11 15.15 -24.82
N GLY A 368 5.90 15.10 -25.90
CA GLY A 368 7.05 14.19 -26.01
C GLY A 368 8.44 14.71 -25.61
N ARG A 369 8.80 15.99 -25.81
CA ARG A 369 10.18 16.51 -25.54
C ARG A 369 10.20 18.03 -25.29
N PRO A 370 10.04 18.51 -24.03
CA PRO A 370 9.52 19.86 -23.78
C PRO A 370 10.49 21.03 -24.03
N PHE A 371 11.76 20.95 -23.63
CA PHE A 371 12.58 22.18 -23.56
C PHE A 371 13.19 22.66 -24.88
N LYS A 372 13.51 21.77 -25.83
CA LYS A 372 14.15 22.16 -27.11
C LYS A 372 13.13 22.72 -28.11
N GLN A 373 11.98 22.06 -28.25
CA GLN A 373 10.92 22.46 -29.19
C GLN A 373 10.22 23.74 -28.75
N MET A 374 9.97 23.93 -27.45
CA MET A 374 9.44 25.18 -26.90
C MET A 374 10.41 26.36 -27.16
N ARG A 375 11.71 26.16 -26.94
CA ARG A 375 12.74 27.17 -27.20
C ARG A 375 12.86 27.52 -28.68
N ASP A 376 12.76 26.54 -29.58
CA ASP A 376 12.84 26.76 -31.01
C ASP A 376 11.55 27.40 -31.56
N LEU A 377 10.37 27.05 -31.03
CA LEU A 377 9.08 27.70 -31.31
C LEU A 377 9.06 29.17 -30.87
N LEU A 378 9.55 29.48 -29.66
CA LEU A 378 9.64 30.85 -29.16
C LEU A 378 10.64 31.68 -29.98
N ARG A 379 11.81 31.11 -30.32
CA ARG A 379 12.78 31.75 -31.22
C ARG A 379 12.22 31.95 -32.62
N PHE A 380 11.46 30.99 -33.14
CA PHE A 380 10.78 31.12 -34.43
C PHE A 380 9.79 32.29 -34.41
N LYS A 381 8.90 32.36 -33.42
CA LYS A 381 7.92 33.45 -33.30
C LYS A 381 8.61 34.82 -33.20
N LEU A 382 9.66 34.93 -32.39
CA LEU A 382 10.43 36.18 -32.22
C LEU A 382 11.18 36.59 -33.49
N LEU A 383 11.90 35.66 -34.12
CA LEU A 383 12.67 35.96 -35.35
C LEU A 383 11.75 36.22 -36.54
N SER A 384 10.61 35.53 -36.63
CA SER A 384 9.56 35.77 -37.64
C SER A 384 8.94 37.16 -37.47
N PHE A 385 8.66 37.58 -36.24
CA PHE A 385 8.18 38.93 -35.93
C PHE A 385 9.20 40.00 -36.33
N LEU A 386 10.47 39.86 -35.88
CA LEU A 386 11.54 40.81 -36.21
C LEU A 386 11.82 40.89 -37.71
N SER A 387 11.65 39.80 -38.44
CA SER A 387 11.83 39.78 -39.90
C SER A 387 10.78 40.60 -40.67
N ARG A 388 9.63 40.86 -40.06
CA ARG A 388 8.51 41.61 -40.64
C ARG A 388 8.54 43.10 -40.27
N GLN A 389 9.41 43.52 -39.35
CA GLN A 389 9.56 44.92 -38.91
C GLN A 389 10.48 45.73 -39.85
N THR A 390 10.19 45.70 -41.16
CA THR A 390 11.03 46.30 -42.22
C THR A 390 11.04 47.83 -42.21
N LYS A 391 10.12 48.47 -41.48
CA LYS A 391 10.10 49.93 -41.29
C LYS A 391 11.07 50.41 -40.19
N VAL A 392 11.57 49.50 -39.34
CA VAL A 392 12.42 49.84 -38.17
C VAL A 392 13.79 49.14 -38.24
N ILE A 393 13.92 48.03 -38.97
CA ILE A 393 15.15 47.25 -39.08
C ILE A 393 15.64 47.23 -40.55
N PRO A 394 16.95 47.40 -40.82
CA PRO A 394 17.48 47.41 -42.19
C PRO A 394 17.13 46.14 -42.99
N PRO A 395 16.80 46.24 -44.30
CA PRO A 395 16.28 45.12 -45.10
C PRO A 395 17.18 43.87 -45.10
N ARG A 396 18.50 44.05 -45.12
CA ARG A 396 19.47 42.95 -45.06
C ARG A 396 19.41 42.17 -43.74
N MET A 397 19.09 42.84 -42.64
CA MET A 397 19.04 42.26 -41.30
C MET A 397 17.69 41.56 -41.07
N ALA A 398 16.59 42.17 -41.55
CA ALA A 398 15.27 41.55 -41.61
C ALA A 398 15.28 40.22 -42.41
N ALA A 399 15.96 40.19 -43.56
CA ALA A 399 16.15 38.97 -44.35
C ALA A 399 17.02 37.91 -43.63
N ARG A 400 17.95 38.32 -42.76
CA ARG A 400 18.76 37.41 -41.94
C ARG A 400 17.92 36.79 -40.81
N PHE A 401 17.05 37.59 -40.17
CA PHE A 401 16.09 37.09 -39.19
C PHE A 401 15.05 36.15 -39.83
N ALA A 402 14.55 36.46 -41.03
CA ALA A 402 13.65 35.57 -41.78
C ALA A 402 14.27 34.19 -42.04
N ARG A 403 15.53 34.14 -42.52
CA ARG A 403 16.25 32.89 -42.75
C ARG A 403 16.53 32.10 -41.46
N SER A 404 16.80 32.80 -40.37
CA SER A 404 17.05 32.20 -39.06
C SER A 404 15.76 31.69 -38.39
N ALA A 405 14.64 32.36 -38.64
CA ALA A 405 13.30 31.93 -38.27
C ALA A 405 12.91 30.67 -39.06
N ASN A 406 13.00 30.69 -40.39
CA ASN A 406 12.67 29.53 -41.24
C ASN A 406 13.44 28.25 -40.87
N LYS A 407 14.69 28.35 -40.41
CA LYS A 407 15.45 27.17 -39.95
C LYS A 407 14.91 26.52 -38.67
N ARG A 408 14.14 27.27 -37.88
CA ARG A 408 13.60 26.92 -36.56
C ARG A 408 12.06 26.87 -36.55
N ASP A 409 11.44 27.01 -37.72
CA ASP A 409 10.00 26.90 -37.90
C ASP A 409 9.53 25.52 -37.39
N PRO A 410 8.60 25.47 -36.42
CA PRO A 410 8.00 24.22 -35.94
C PRO A 410 7.34 23.40 -37.05
N ASN A 411 6.95 24.06 -38.14
CA ASN A 411 6.35 23.46 -39.34
C ASN A 411 7.40 23.15 -40.44
N ARG A 412 8.70 23.32 -40.18
CA ARG A 412 9.75 23.02 -41.17
C ARG A 412 9.81 21.53 -41.52
N SER A 413 9.40 20.65 -40.61
CA SER A 413 9.24 19.21 -40.87
C SER A 413 7.93 18.88 -41.59
N THR A 414 6.97 19.81 -41.67
CA THR A 414 5.70 19.64 -42.42
C THR A 414 5.70 20.36 -43.77
N THR A 415 6.66 21.24 -44.05
CA THR A 415 6.77 22.01 -45.31
C THR A 415 7.88 21.55 -46.25
N GLY A 416 8.56 20.45 -45.95
CA GLY A 416 9.48 19.77 -46.89
C GLY A 416 8.79 18.94 -47.98
N TRP A 417 7.45 18.84 -47.96
CA TRP A 417 6.66 17.99 -48.86
C TRP A 417 5.54 18.75 -49.61
N ILE A 418 5.68 20.07 -49.77
CA ILE A 418 4.83 20.84 -50.70
C ILE A 418 5.77 21.53 -51.68
N GLY A 419 6.21 20.77 -52.68
CA GLY A 419 7.18 21.25 -53.67
C GLY A 419 7.70 20.22 -54.66
N LEU A 420 7.24 18.97 -54.64
CA LEU A 420 7.37 18.01 -55.75
C LEU A 420 6.14 17.10 -55.77
N SER A 421 4.97 17.68 -56.01
CA SER A 421 3.78 16.94 -56.43
C SER A 421 3.21 17.55 -57.71
N GLN A 422 3.97 17.39 -58.79
CA GLN A 422 3.39 17.20 -60.12
C GLN A 422 3.82 15.82 -60.61
N SER A 423 3.26 14.78 -60.01
CA SER A 423 2.86 13.53 -60.66
C SER A 423 2.61 12.43 -59.61
N ALA A 424 1.54 11.68 -59.85
CA ALA A 424 1.17 10.39 -59.25
C ALA A 424 0.54 10.37 -57.84
N ASN A 425 -0.80 10.45 -57.86
CA ASN A 425 -1.76 9.89 -56.91
C ASN A 425 -1.28 8.64 -56.14
N ALA A 426 -1.29 8.70 -54.81
CA ALA A 426 -1.56 7.55 -53.95
C ALA A 426 -2.37 8.00 -52.72
N ARG A 427 -3.48 7.32 -52.48
CA ARG A 427 -4.60 7.68 -51.59
C ARG A 427 -4.22 7.67 -50.10
N THR A 428 -4.40 8.77 -49.39
CA THR A 428 -4.52 8.82 -47.92
C THR A 428 -6.01 8.71 -47.53
N GLN A 429 -6.36 7.65 -46.79
CA GLN A 429 -7.69 7.48 -46.19
C GLN A 429 -7.91 8.54 -45.08
N SER A 430 -9.03 9.25 -45.16
CA SER A 430 -9.53 10.20 -44.17
C SER A 430 -10.00 9.49 -42.91
N LEU A 431 -9.47 9.84 -41.73
CA LEU A 431 -9.92 9.33 -40.42
C LEU A 431 -11.18 10.10 -39.96
N GLU A 432 -12.25 9.39 -39.61
CA GLU A 432 -13.48 9.97 -39.02
C GLU A 432 -13.27 10.58 -37.62
N PRO A 433 -14.07 11.60 -37.21
CA PRO A 433 -13.87 12.35 -35.96
C PRO A 433 -14.26 11.56 -34.70
N ALA A 434 -13.47 11.72 -33.63
CA ALA A 434 -13.75 11.21 -32.30
C ALA A 434 -15.02 11.83 -31.69
N LYS A 435 -15.80 11.05 -30.93
CA LYS A 435 -17.01 11.52 -30.24
C LYS A 435 -16.82 11.43 -28.73
N LEU A 436 -17.17 12.49 -28.00
CA LEU A 436 -17.20 12.46 -26.53
C LEU A 436 -18.45 11.68 -26.09
N GLY A 437 -18.25 10.60 -25.32
CA GLY A 437 -19.32 9.82 -24.74
C GLY A 437 -20.01 10.56 -23.59
N LYS A 438 -21.25 10.16 -23.28
CA LYS A 438 -21.99 10.71 -22.12
C LYS A 438 -21.37 10.33 -20.77
N ASP A 439 -20.52 9.30 -20.76
CA ASP A 439 -19.68 8.86 -19.63
C ASP A 439 -18.39 9.68 -19.46
N GLY A 440 -18.08 10.61 -20.36
CA GLY A 440 -16.81 11.34 -20.36
C GLY A 440 -15.64 10.58 -21.00
N SER A 441 -15.87 9.37 -21.52
CA SER A 441 -14.86 8.63 -22.31
C SER A 441 -14.81 9.16 -23.74
N ILE A 442 -13.66 9.00 -24.40
CA ILE A 442 -13.52 9.31 -25.83
C ILE A 442 -13.80 8.05 -26.64
N ARG A 443 -14.85 8.11 -27.46
CA ARG A 443 -15.29 7.00 -28.32
C ARG A 443 -14.69 7.15 -29.72
N TYR A 444 -14.11 6.07 -30.21
CA TYR A 444 -13.62 5.92 -31.57
C TYR A 444 -14.31 4.75 -32.27
N SER A 445 -14.90 5.01 -33.44
CA SER A 445 -15.39 3.92 -34.29
C SER A 445 -14.23 3.01 -34.70
N GLY A 446 -14.44 1.71 -34.54
CA GLY A 446 -13.56 0.68 -35.08
C GLY A 446 -13.62 0.60 -36.60
N SER A 447 -12.62 -0.03 -37.20
CA SER A 447 -12.58 -0.28 -38.66
C SER A 447 -13.25 -1.60 -39.04
N ILE A 448 -13.56 -2.46 -38.06
CA ILE A 448 -14.30 -3.71 -38.25
C ILE A 448 -15.80 -3.43 -38.00
N PRO A 449 -16.70 -3.76 -38.93
CA PRO A 449 -18.13 -3.65 -38.67
C PRO A 449 -18.59 -4.72 -37.68
N ALA A 450 -19.58 -4.39 -36.83
CA ALA A 450 -20.17 -5.37 -35.92
C ALA A 450 -20.91 -6.48 -36.68
N ASP A 451 -20.63 -7.72 -36.31
CA ASP A 451 -21.24 -8.92 -36.89
C ASP A 451 -22.29 -9.49 -35.93
N PRO A 452 -23.60 -9.43 -36.23
CA PRO A 452 -24.64 -9.87 -35.30
C PRO A 452 -24.60 -11.37 -34.99
N THR A 453 -23.85 -12.17 -35.75
CA THR A 453 -23.68 -13.62 -35.49
C THR A 453 -22.60 -13.93 -34.46
N LYS A 454 -21.75 -12.95 -34.11
CA LYS A 454 -20.65 -13.12 -33.17
C LYS A 454 -21.01 -12.57 -31.78
N PRO A 455 -20.65 -13.28 -30.70
CA PRO A 455 -20.74 -12.72 -29.36
C PRO A 455 -19.79 -11.52 -29.19
N THR A 456 -20.16 -10.60 -28.29
CA THR A 456 -19.36 -9.41 -27.99
C THR A 456 -18.50 -9.63 -26.76
N ILE A 457 -17.25 -9.19 -26.79
CA ILE A 457 -16.32 -9.26 -25.65
C ILE A 457 -15.65 -7.91 -25.40
N LEU A 458 -15.17 -7.72 -24.18
CA LEU A 458 -14.42 -6.54 -23.78
C LEU A 458 -12.94 -6.89 -23.58
N VAL A 459 -12.03 -6.09 -24.13
CA VAL A 459 -10.59 -6.18 -23.82
C VAL A 459 -10.13 -4.85 -23.24
N VAL A 460 -9.57 -4.88 -22.03
CA VAL A 460 -9.16 -3.70 -21.28
C VAL A 460 -7.64 -3.63 -21.20
N SER A 461 -7.07 -2.45 -21.48
CA SER A 461 -5.64 -2.14 -21.32
C SER A 461 -5.47 -0.83 -20.55
N HIS A 462 -4.48 -0.75 -19.64
CA HIS A 462 -4.25 0.45 -18.82
C HIS A 462 -3.81 1.66 -19.66
N GLU A 463 -3.21 1.42 -20.82
CA GLU A 463 -2.91 2.44 -21.82
C GLU A 463 -2.94 1.83 -23.23
N VAL A 464 -2.92 2.69 -24.26
CA VAL A 464 -2.83 2.28 -25.68
C VAL A 464 -1.45 2.63 -26.28
N GLY A 465 -0.39 2.46 -25.48
CA GLY A 465 1.00 2.83 -25.80
C GLY A 465 1.84 1.70 -26.39
N ARG A 466 3.09 1.99 -26.80
CA ARG A 466 4.04 1.00 -27.39
C ARG A 466 4.86 0.27 -26.32
N THR A 467 4.23 -0.14 -25.24
CA THR A 467 4.87 -0.87 -24.13
C THR A 467 4.43 -2.33 -24.11
N GLY A 468 5.11 -3.19 -23.36
CA GLY A 468 4.93 -4.65 -23.44
C GLY A 468 3.49 -5.13 -23.18
N ALA A 469 2.84 -4.61 -22.14
CA ALA A 469 1.49 -5.01 -21.76
C ALA A 469 0.41 -4.54 -22.77
N PRO A 470 0.37 -3.28 -23.22
CA PRO A 470 -0.54 -2.86 -24.30
C PRO A 470 -0.33 -3.60 -25.62
N ILE A 471 0.91 -3.96 -25.98
CA ILE A 471 1.19 -4.77 -27.17
C ILE A 471 0.56 -6.16 -27.04
N LEU A 472 0.64 -6.78 -25.88
CA LEU A 472 -0.03 -8.05 -25.60
C LEU A 472 -1.55 -7.92 -25.77
N ALA A 473 -2.16 -6.91 -25.15
CA ALA A 473 -3.61 -6.66 -25.28
C ALA A 473 -4.03 -6.47 -26.75
N LEU A 474 -3.26 -5.72 -27.54
CA LEU A 474 -3.54 -5.55 -28.97
C LEU A 474 -3.47 -6.86 -29.74
N ASN A 475 -2.46 -7.69 -29.50
CA ASN A 475 -2.34 -8.98 -30.19
C ASN A 475 -3.50 -9.92 -29.80
N ILE A 476 -3.96 -9.88 -28.55
CA ILE A 476 -5.16 -10.60 -28.10
C ILE A 476 -6.39 -10.10 -28.86
N VAL A 477 -6.58 -8.78 -28.98
CA VAL A 477 -7.67 -8.16 -29.76
C VAL A 477 -7.63 -8.63 -31.22
N MET A 478 -6.46 -8.60 -31.86
CA MET A 478 -6.28 -9.03 -33.25
C MET A 478 -6.66 -10.49 -33.47
N GLU A 479 -6.32 -11.38 -32.55
CA GLU A 479 -6.65 -12.80 -32.65
C GLU A 479 -8.12 -13.08 -32.35
N LEU A 480 -8.69 -12.45 -31.32
CA LEU A 480 -10.08 -12.65 -30.92
C LEU A 480 -11.08 -11.99 -31.87
N ALA A 481 -10.73 -10.89 -32.55
CA ALA A 481 -11.59 -10.24 -33.54
C ALA A 481 -11.97 -11.16 -34.72
N LYS A 482 -11.21 -12.23 -34.95
CA LYS A 482 -11.57 -13.28 -35.92
C LYS A 482 -12.88 -14.00 -35.52
N ARG A 483 -13.13 -14.13 -34.21
CA ARG A 483 -14.21 -14.95 -33.62
C ARG A 483 -15.28 -14.16 -32.86
N TYR A 484 -14.94 -12.97 -32.37
CA TYR A 484 -15.82 -12.13 -31.55
C TYR A 484 -15.97 -10.71 -32.12
N ASN A 485 -17.04 -10.03 -31.72
CA ASN A 485 -17.09 -8.58 -31.76
C ASN A 485 -16.29 -8.03 -30.59
N VAL A 486 -15.13 -7.43 -30.85
CA VAL A 486 -14.24 -6.94 -29.79
C VAL A 486 -14.45 -5.45 -29.57
N VAL A 487 -14.83 -5.09 -28.34
CA VAL A 487 -14.79 -3.71 -27.84
C VAL A 487 -13.50 -3.55 -27.03
N SER A 488 -12.70 -2.54 -27.36
CA SER A 488 -11.45 -2.26 -26.64
C SER A 488 -11.59 -1.05 -25.72
N LEU A 489 -11.12 -1.15 -24.49
CA LEU A 489 -11.09 -0.06 -23.52
C LEU A 489 -9.65 0.24 -23.09
N GLY A 490 -9.15 1.42 -23.44
CA GLY A 490 -7.89 1.97 -22.93
C GLY A 490 -8.15 2.90 -21.75
N LEU A 491 -7.50 2.71 -20.59
CA LEU A 491 -7.66 3.65 -19.48
C LEU A 491 -6.90 4.97 -19.72
N ARG A 492 -5.89 4.94 -20.59
CA ARG A 492 -5.14 6.11 -21.08
C ARG A 492 -4.88 6.00 -22.58
N GLY A 493 -4.70 7.13 -23.25
CA GLY A 493 -4.39 7.16 -24.69
C GLY A 493 -3.00 6.62 -25.03
N GLY A 494 -2.67 6.52 -26.32
CA GLY A 494 -1.31 6.19 -26.76
C GLY A 494 -1.14 5.98 -28.27
N ASP A 495 0.11 5.75 -28.67
CA ASP A 495 0.55 5.78 -30.07
C ASP A 495 0.02 4.62 -30.94
N ILE A 496 -0.47 3.53 -30.34
CA ILE A 496 -1.03 2.37 -31.09
C ILE A 496 -2.56 2.34 -31.11
N LEU A 497 -3.22 3.44 -30.74
CA LEU A 497 -4.67 3.59 -30.82
C LEU A 497 -5.23 3.25 -32.22
N GLY A 498 -4.52 3.64 -33.29
CA GLY A 498 -4.91 3.31 -34.66
C GLY A 498 -4.96 1.80 -34.92
N SER A 499 -4.05 1.02 -34.33
CA SER A 499 -4.03 -0.43 -34.44
C SER A 499 -5.19 -1.08 -33.66
N PHE A 500 -5.52 -0.57 -32.47
CA PHE A 500 -6.71 -1.03 -31.74
C PHE A 500 -7.99 -0.77 -32.53
N ARG A 501 -8.12 0.41 -33.16
CA ARG A 501 -9.27 0.72 -34.03
C ARG A 501 -9.36 -0.22 -35.23
N ALA A 502 -8.23 -0.56 -35.83
CA ALA A 502 -8.17 -1.47 -36.97
C ALA A 502 -8.65 -2.90 -36.63
N SER A 503 -8.65 -3.27 -35.35
CA SER A 503 -8.95 -4.63 -34.87
C SER A 503 -10.13 -4.72 -33.91
N SER A 504 -10.89 -3.64 -33.71
CA SER A 504 -12.06 -3.61 -32.84
C SER A 504 -13.29 -3.14 -33.60
N ILE A 505 -14.48 -3.45 -33.08
CA ILE A 505 -15.73 -2.81 -33.53
C ILE A 505 -15.86 -1.39 -32.94
N GLU A 506 -15.31 -1.19 -31.76
CA GLU A 506 -15.31 0.08 -31.05
C GLU A 506 -14.12 0.19 -30.10
N VAL A 507 -13.58 1.39 -29.93
CA VAL A 507 -12.50 1.67 -28.97
C VAL A 507 -12.89 2.86 -28.09
N HIS A 508 -12.83 2.66 -26.78
CA HIS A 508 -13.04 3.70 -25.77
C HIS A 508 -11.71 4.05 -25.10
N VAL A 509 -11.49 5.34 -24.83
CA VAL A 509 -10.34 5.81 -24.07
C VAL A 509 -10.80 6.68 -22.91
N ALA A 510 -10.48 6.28 -21.68
CA ALA A 510 -10.86 6.94 -20.44
C ALA A 510 -9.75 7.89 -19.89
N ASP A 511 -9.07 8.62 -20.78
CA ASP A 511 -7.87 9.43 -20.48
C ASP A 511 -8.12 10.56 -19.45
N THR A 512 -9.39 10.90 -19.23
CA THR A 512 -9.86 11.98 -18.34
C THR A 512 -10.27 11.50 -16.95
N PHE A 513 -10.19 10.18 -16.67
CA PHE A 513 -10.72 9.61 -15.43
C PHE A 513 -9.65 9.65 -14.32
N HIS A 514 -10.07 10.02 -13.11
CA HIS A 514 -9.17 10.23 -11.96
C HIS A 514 -9.20 9.06 -10.96
N HIS A 515 -9.03 7.82 -11.42
CA HIS A 515 -9.01 6.61 -10.55
C HIS A 515 -10.17 6.54 -9.53
N ASP A 516 -11.30 7.20 -9.81
CA ASP A 516 -12.50 7.23 -8.99
C ASP A 516 -13.43 6.08 -9.42
N ASP A 517 -13.78 5.23 -8.45
CA ASP A 517 -14.71 4.10 -8.60
C ASP A 517 -16.03 4.53 -9.27
N THR A 518 -16.48 5.76 -9.05
CA THR A 518 -17.77 6.27 -9.56
C THR A 518 -17.74 6.49 -11.08
N GLN A 519 -16.64 7.01 -11.61
CA GLN A 519 -16.50 7.29 -13.05
C GLN A 519 -16.41 5.97 -13.84
N TYR A 520 -15.59 5.02 -13.39
CA TYR A 520 -15.49 3.71 -14.03
C TYR A 520 -16.79 2.92 -13.92
N ARG A 521 -17.53 3.05 -12.80
CA ARG A 521 -18.87 2.45 -12.69
C ARG A 521 -19.81 2.96 -13.78
N GLY A 522 -19.90 4.29 -13.97
CA GLY A 522 -20.77 4.87 -15.00
C GLY A 522 -20.35 4.50 -16.44
N LEU A 523 -19.05 4.39 -16.71
CA LEU A 523 -18.53 3.92 -18.00
C LEU A 523 -18.92 2.46 -18.25
N ILE A 524 -18.65 1.55 -17.30
CA ILE A 524 -18.99 0.13 -17.46
C ILE A 524 -20.50 -0.05 -17.57
N GLU A 525 -21.31 0.69 -16.81
CA GLU A 525 -22.77 0.70 -16.94
C GLU A 525 -23.22 1.08 -18.37
N ASN A 526 -22.65 2.15 -18.94
CA ASN A 526 -22.97 2.57 -20.30
C ASN A 526 -22.51 1.54 -21.36
N LEU A 527 -21.39 0.87 -21.13
CA LEU A 527 -20.93 -0.20 -22.01
C LEU A 527 -21.86 -1.41 -21.92
N CYS A 528 -22.24 -1.85 -20.72
CA CYS A 528 -23.14 -2.99 -20.53
C CYS A 528 -24.58 -2.72 -20.99
N THR A 529 -25.03 -1.45 -21.01
CA THR A 529 -26.33 -1.09 -21.60
C THR A 529 -26.29 -1.04 -23.13
N THR A 530 -25.11 -0.82 -23.72
CA THR A 530 -24.92 -0.79 -25.17
C THR A 530 -24.60 -2.17 -25.76
N PHE A 531 -23.84 -2.98 -25.02
CA PHE A 531 -23.30 -4.26 -25.45
C PHE A 531 -23.58 -5.35 -24.42
N ASN A 532 -23.95 -6.54 -24.91
CA ASN A 532 -24.01 -7.74 -24.08
C ASN A 532 -22.67 -8.48 -24.15
N PHE A 533 -21.86 -8.39 -23.10
CA PHE A 533 -20.53 -9.00 -23.08
C PHE A 533 -20.56 -10.44 -22.59
N ALA A 534 -20.00 -11.37 -23.37
CA ALA A 534 -19.83 -12.76 -22.95
C ALA A 534 -18.77 -12.90 -21.85
N PHE A 535 -17.70 -12.10 -21.94
CA PHE A 535 -16.64 -11.97 -20.92
C PHE A 535 -15.78 -10.73 -21.20
N ALA A 536 -14.93 -10.38 -20.23
CA ALA A 536 -13.94 -9.33 -20.32
C ALA A 536 -12.53 -9.86 -20.01
N ILE A 537 -11.55 -9.50 -20.83
CA ILE A 537 -10.12 -9.72 -20.57
C ILE A 537 -9.52 -8.42 -20.05
N VAL A 538 -9.03 -8.43 -18.83
CA VAL A 538 -8.44 -7.26 -18.17
C VAL A 538 -6.94 -7.44 -18.09
N ASN A 539 -6.20 -6.66 -18.89
CA ASN A 539 -4.76 -6.83 -19.02
C ASN A 539 -3.98 -5.92 -18.06
N SER A 540 -3.09 -6.51 -17.26
CA SER A 540 -2.26 -5.87 -16.21
C SER A 540 -3.02 -5.49 -14.93
N VAL A 541 -2.32 -5.57 -13.79
CA VAL A 541 -2.79 -5.06 -12.49
C VAL A 541 -3.08 -3.55 -12.50
N GLU A 542 -2.49 -2.82 -13.44
CA GLU A 542 -2.75 -1.39 -13.64
C GLU A 542 -4.15 -1.11 -14.19
N SER A 543 -4.84 -2.12 -14.71
CA SER A 543 -6.23 -2.03 -15.17
C SER A 543 -7.27 -2.39 -14.11
N ARG A 544 -6.88 -2.64 -12.85
CA ARG A 544 -7.78 -3.14 -11.79
C ARG A 544 -9.01 -2.26 -11.49
N ALA A 545 -8.95 -0.96 -11.81
CA ALA A 545 -10.03 -0.01 -11.52
C ALA A 545 -11.38 -0.38 -12.16
N VAL A 546 -11.38 -1.15 -13.26
CA VAL A 546 -12.63 -1.61 -13.90
C VAL A 546 -13.20 -2.89 -13.29
N LEU A 547 -12.44 -3.63 -12.48
CA LEU A 547 -12.82 -4.98 -12.04
C LEU A 547 -14.04 -4.96 -11.13
N LYS A 548 -14.07 -4.06 -10.14
CA LYS A 548 -15.21 -3.95 -9.21
C LYS A 548 -16.50 -3.54 -9.95
N PRO A 549 -16.50 -2.53 -10.84
CA PRO A 549 -17.63 -2.28 -11.74
C PRO A 549 -18.04 -3.50 -12.57
N LEU A 550 -17.11 -4.18 -13.24
CA LEU A 550 -17.42 -5.36 -14.07
C LEU A 550 -18.06 -6.49 -13.26
N ALA A 551 -17.55 -6.75 -12.05
CA ALA A 551 -18.12 -7.71 -11.12
C ALA A 551 -19.52 -7.30 -10.62
N THR A 552 -19.80 -6.01 -10.49
CA THR A 552 -21.12 -5.50 -10.07
C THR A 552 -22.18 -5.68 -11.16
N PHE A 553 -21.76 -5.73 -12.43
CA PHE A 553 -22.63 -5.96 -13.59
C PHE A 553 -22.58 -7.42 -14.08
N ASP A 554 -22.10 -8.34 -13.24
CA ASP A 554 -22.03 -9.78 -13.54
C ASP A 554 -21.36 -10.09 -14.89
N ILE A 555 -20.28 -9.37 -15.21
CA ILE A 555 -19.45 -9.67 -16.39
C ILE A 555 -18.31 -10.60 -15.98
N PRO A 556 -18.20 -11.81 -16.58
CA PRO A 556 -17.09 -12.72 -16.31
C PRO A 556 -15.75 -12.07 -16.69
N THR A 557 -14.79 -12.04 -15.77
CA THR A 557 -13.50 -11.39 -15.98
C THR A 557 -12.33 -12.37 -15.90
N VAL A 558 -11.42 -12.26 -16.86
CA VAL A 558 -10.11 -12.91 -16.81
C VAL A 558 -9.04 -11.83 -16.73
N THR A 559 -8.36 -11.74 -15.59
CA THR A 559 -7.31 -10.74 -15.37
C THR A 559 -5.94 -11.33 -15.63
N LEU A 560 -5.15 -10.66 -16.47
CA LEU A 560 -3.80 -11.08 -16.84
C LEU A 560 -2.77 -10.30 -16.01
N LEU A 561 -2.00 -11.01 -15.18
CA LEU A 561 -0.97 -10.45 -14.31
C LEU A 561 0.43 -10.72 -14.88
N HIS A 562 1.13 -9.63 -15.17
CA HIS A 562 2.47 -9.63 -15.78
C HIS A 562 3.47 -8.83 -14.94
N GLU A 563 3.16 -8.64 -13.65
CA GLU A 563 3.93 -7.86 -12.68
C GLU A 563 4.27 -8.71 -11.44
N PHE A 564 5.32 -8.34 -10.69
CA PHE A 564 5.54 -8.88 -9.34
C PHE A 564 4.83 -8.01 -8.31
N ALA A 565 4.16 -8.64 -7.35
CA ALA A 565 3.52 -7.97 -6.22
C ALA A 565 4.49 -7.10 -5.41
N ALA A 566 5.76 -7.52 -5.29
CA ALA A 566 6.79 -6.82 -4.52
C ALA A 566 6.95 -5.33 -4.88
N TYR A 567 6.82 -4.97 -6.17
CA TYR A 567 6.95 -3.58 -6.65
C TYR A 567 5.64 -2.94 -7.12
N THR A 568 4.52 -3.65 -7.08
CA THR A 568 3.22 -3.06 -7.42
C THR A 568 2.70 -2.24 -6.25
N ARG A 569 2.19 -1.04 -6.52
CA ARG A 569 1.60 -0.16 -5.51
C ARG A 569 0.22 0.33 -5.97
N PRO A 570 -0.74 0.52 -5.03
CA PRO A 570 -0.65 0.27 -3.58
C PRO A 570 -0.50 -1.23 -3.23
N LYS A 571 -0.04 -1.56 -2.02
CA LYS A 571 0.25 -2.96 -1.62
C LYS A 571 -0.97 -3.89 -1.73
N ASN A 572 -2.17 -3.36 -1.64
CA ASN A 572 -3.43 -4.11 -1.76
C ASN A 572 -3.89 -4.31 -3.21
N ALA A 573 -3.17 -3.84 -4.23
CA ALA A 573 -3.60 -3.92 -5.63
C ALA A 573 -3.84 -5.37 -6.11
N PHE A 574 -3.00 -6.31 -5.70
CA PHE A 574 -3.19 -7.73 -6.01
C PHE A 574 -4.41 -8.30 -5.28
N LEU A 575 -4.65 -7.89 -4.04
CA LEU A 575 -5.85 -8.28 -3.29
C LEU A 575 -7.14 -7.76 -3.95
N GLU A 576 -7.11 -6.55 -4.50
CA GLU A 576 -8.22 -6.01 -5.29
C GLU A 576 -8.47 -6.86 -6.54
N VAL A 577 -7.41 -7.24 -7.26
CA VAL A 577 -7.53 -8.14 -8.42
C VAL A 577 -8.12 -9.49 -8.03
N PHE A 578 -7.57 -10.14 -7.00
CA PHE A 578 -8.04 -11.44 -6.53
C PHE A 578 -9.49 -11.41 -6.03
N LYS A 579 -9.91 -10.28 -5.44
CA LYS A 579 -11.27 -10.12 -4.93
C LYS A 579 -12.30 -9.96 -6.04
N TRP A 580 -11.97 -9.18 -7.06
CA TRP A 580 -12.97 -8.74 -8.05
C TRP A 580 -12.88 -9.48 -9.39
N SER A 581 -11.79 -10.20 -9.67
CA SER A 581 -11.67 -10.99 -10.90
C SER A 581 -12.37 -12.35 -10.77
N THR A 582 -12.99 -12.84 -11.84
CA THR A 582 -13.53 -14.20 -11.86
C THR A 582 -12.41 -15.25 -11.94
N GLU A 583 -11.44 -15.01 -12.81
CA GLU A 583 -10.23 -15.84 -12.99
C GLU A 583 -9.00 -14.94 -13.08
N THR A 584 -7.87 -15.39 -12.55
CA THR A 584 -6.60 -14.66 -12.64
C THR A 584 -5.51 -15.52 -13.27
N ILE A 585 -4.85 -14.99 -14.30
CA ILE A 585 -3.78 -15.65 -15.04
C ILE A 585 -2.48 -14.91 -14.78
N PHE A 586 -1.50 -15.62 -14.21
CA PHE A 586 -0.13 -15.15 -14.10
C PHE A 586 0.67 -15.54 -15.34
N SER A 587 1.52 -14.63 -15.80
CA SER A 587 2.46 -14.92 -16.88
C SER A 587 3.48 -16.00 -16.54
N THR A 588 3.84 -16.16 -15.26
CA THR A 588 4.90 -17.07 -14.82
C THR A 588 4.69 -17.59 -13.39
N GLU A 589 5.28 -18.75 -13.09
CA GLU A 589 5.27 -19.34 -11.76
C GLU A 589 6.00 -18.46 -10.74
N VAL A 590 7.10 -17.81 -11.14
CA VAL A 590 7.84 -16.89 -10.25
C VAL A 590 7.01 -15.69 -9.82
N THR A 591 6.16 -15.13 -10.70
CA THR A 591 5.24 -14.05 -10.33
C THR A 591 4.11 -14.51 -9.42
N LEU A 592 3.59 -15.73 -9.62
CA LEU A 592 2.58 -16.31 -8.75
C LEU A 592 3.13 -16.52 -7.34
N ARG A 593 4.29 -17.19 -7.22
CA ARG A 593 4.95 -17.41 -5.93
C ARG A 593 5.23 -16.10 -5.20
N ASN A 594 5.70 -15.07 -5.90
CA ASN A 594 5.91 -13.77 -5.28
C ASN A 594 4.61 -13.14 -4.74
N ALA A 595 3.51 -13.22 -5.49
CA ALA A 595 2.22 -12.70 -5.03
C ALA A 595 1.70 -13.44 -3.78
N LEU A 596 1.85 -14.77 -3.74
CA LEU A 596 1.46 -15.59 -2.59
C LEU A 596 2.35 -15.33 -1.36
N GLN A 597 3.63 -15.01 -1.55
CA GLN A 597 4.54 -14.64 -0.45
C GLN A 597 4.22 -13.27 0.15
N GLU A 598 3.86 -12.29 -0.67
CA GLU A 598 3.44 -10.96 -0.19
C GLU A 598 2.06 -11.00 0.50
N HIS A 599 1.24 -12.00 0.19
CA HIS A 599 -0.13 -12.15 0.69
C HIS A 599 -0.44 -13.58 1.21
N PRO A 600 0.28 -14.07 2.24
CA PRO A 600 0.23 -15.48 2.65
C PRO A 600 -1.10 -15.92 3.28
N THR A 601 -1.88 -14.97 3.80
CA THR A 601 -3.15 -15.22 4.50
C THR A 601 -4.36 -15.33 3.56
N GLN A 602 -4.19 -15.03 2.27
CA GLN A 602 -5.27 -15.07 1.28
C GLN A 602 -4.80 -15.90 0.08
N GLN A 603 -5.36 -17.09 -0.08
CA GLN A 603 -5.10 -17.98 -1.22
C GLN A 603 -6.33 -18.02 -2.11
N PRO A 604 -6.36 -17.21 -3.19
CA PRO A 604 -7.47 -17.24 -4.14
C PRO A 604 -7.56 -18.62 -4.79
N ALA A 605 -8.78 -19.15 -4.92
CA ALA A 605 -9.00 -20.51 -5.42
C ALA A 605 -8.72 -20.69 -6.92
N ARG A 606 -8.63 -19.59 -7.70
CA ARG A 606 -8.71 -19.59 -9.16
C ARG A 606 -7.55 -18.87 -9.83
N LEU A 607 -6.37 -19.43 -9.66
CA LEU A 607 -5.11 -18.90 -10.19
C LEU A 607 -4.54 -19.85 -11.25
N HIS A 608 -4.16 -19.29 -12.39
CA HIS A 608 -3.56 -20.02 -13.51
C HIS A 608 -2.18 -19.47 -13.81
N VAL A 609 -1.29 -20.31 -14.34
CA VAL A 609 0.00 -19.86 -14.88
C VAL A 609 0.01 -20.17 -16.38
N LEU A 610 0.00 -19.13 -17.21
CA LEU A 610 0.07 -19.26 -18.66
C LEU A 610 1.10 -18.27 -19.22
N PRO A 611 2.25 -18.76 -19.72
CA PRO A 611 3.23 -17.91 -20.37
C PRO A 611 2.66 -17.33 -21.66
N GLN A 612 2.84 -16.02 -21.85
CA GLN A 612 2.38 -15.33 -23.05
C GLN A 612 3.22 -15.72 -24.27
N GLY A 613 2.58 -15.81 -25.43
CA GLY A 613 3.30 -16.08 -26.69
C GLY A 613 4.03 -14.87 -27.27
N LYS A 614 4.82 -15.11 -28.32
CA LYS A 614 5.49 -14.05 -29.10
C LYS A 614 4.46 -13.08 -29.67
N CYS A 615 4.57 -11.80 -29.31
CA CYS A 615 3.70 -10.75 -29.81
C CYS A 615 4.27 -10.09 -31.07
N ALA A 616 3.41 -9.73 -32.02
CA ALA A 616 3.79 -8.86 -33.12
C ALA A 616 3.77 -7.40 -32.64
N VAL A 617 4.90 -6.69 -32.78
CA VAL A 617 4.97 -5.26 -32.45
C VAL A 617 4.43 -4.45 -33.64
N PRO A 618 3.40 -3.60 -33.47
CA PRO A 618 2.87 -2.80 -34.59
C PRO A 618 3.95 -1.90 -35.18
N MET A 619 4.16 -1.92 -36.50
CA MET A 619 5.19 -1.10 -37.14
C MET A 619 4.95 0.39 -36.82
N SER A 620 5.98 1.10 -36.33
CA SER A 620 5.97 2.57 -36.45
C SER A 620 6.15 2.86 -37.92
N ILE A 621 5.26 3.65 -38.52
CA ILE A 621 5.37 4.05 -39.93
C ILE A 621 6.81 4.55 -40.16
N SER A 622 7.58 3.75 -40.89
CA SER A 622 8.91 4.06 -41.36
C SER A 622 8.96 3.57 -42.79
N THR A 623 9.25 4.48 -43.70
CA THR A 623 9.44 4.16 -45.11
C THR A 623 10.65 3.21 -45.26
N GLU A 624 10.69 2.40 -46.31
CA GLU A 624 11.83 1.49 -46.56
C GLU A 624 13.21 2.17 -46.45
N PRO A 625 13.41 3.42 -46.93
CA PRO A 625 14.67 4.13 -46.74
C PRO A 625 15.03 4.42 -45.27
N GLU A 626 14.05 4.70 -44.41
CA GLU A 626 14.28 4.98 -42.98
C GLU A 626 14.68 3.71 -42.23
N ARG A 627 14.06 2.57 -42.55
CA ARG A 627 14.48 1.26 -42.02
C ARG A 627 15.91 0.91 -42.40
N GLN A 628 16.27 1.10 -43.67
CA GLN A 628 17.64 0.86 -44.14
C GLN A 628 18.66 1.76 -43.44
N ALA A 629 18.32 3.04 -43.21
CA ALA A 629 19.17 3.96 -42.46
C ALA A 629 19.35 3.54 -41.00
N GLU A 630 18.28 3.08 -40.33
CA GLU A 630 18.34 2.58 -38.95
C GLU A 630 19.19 1.32 -38.85
N ARG A 631 19.03 0.36 -39.78
CA ARG A 631 19.87 -0.85 -39.86
C ARG A 631 21.34 -0.51 -40.09
N ALA A 632 21.64 0.42 -41.00
CA ALA A 632 23.01 0.86 -41.23
C ALA A 632 23.65 1.51 -39.98
N TRP A 633 22.86 2.27 -39.20
CA TRP A 633 23.31 2.83 -37.93
C TRP A 633 23.56 1.74 -36.87
N LEU A 634 22.65 0.76 -36.73
CA LEU A 634 22.82 -0.37 -35.81
C LEU A 634 24.07 -1.19 -36.18
N GLN A 635 24.25 -1.51 -37.45
CA GLN A 635 25.44 -2.21 -37.96
C GLN A 635 26.71 -1.48 -37.54
N LYS A 636 26.79 -0.16 -37.79
CA LYS A 636 27.98 0.63 -37.46
C LYS A 636 28.20 0.74 -35.95
N SER A 637 27.14 0.77 -35.15
CA SER A 637 27.24 0.98 -33.69
C SER A 637 27.57 -0.32 -32.94
N LEU A 638 26.99 -1.44 -33.36
CA LEU A 638 27.19 -2.75 -32.75
C LEU A 638 28.39 -3.50 -33.33
N ARG A 639 28.76 -3.23 -34.59
CA ARG A 639 29.88 -3.86 -35.31
C ARG A 639 30.73 -2.80 -36.04
N PRO A 640 31.41 -1.89 -35.30
CA PRO A 640 32.15 -0.77 -35.89
C PRO A 640 33.39 -1.19 -36.69
N ASP A 641 34.05 -2.29 -36.29
CA ASP A 641 35.20 -2.88 -36.99
C ASP A 641 34.75 -4.19 -37.66
N GLN A 642 34.74 -4.23 -39.00
CA GLN A 642 34.38 -5.44 -39.75
C GLN A 642 35.55 -6.42 -39.89
N SER A 643 36.79 -5.98 -39.58
CA SER A 643 37.99 -6.81 -39.68
C SER A 643 38.21 -7.68 -38.44
N ARG A 644 37.74 -7.21 -37.28
CA ARG A 644 37.73 -7.94 -36.01
C ARG A 644 36.27 -8.22 -35.65
N LYS A 645 35.87 -9.49 -35.56
CA LYS A 645 34.50 -9.89 -35.19
C LYS A 645 34.45 -10.22 -33.69
N PRO A 646 34.25 -9.25 -32.79
CA PRO A 646 34.16 -9.53 -31.36
C PRO A 646 32.93 -10.40 -31.06
N PHE A 647 32.92 -11.10 -29.93
CA PHE A 647 31.74 -11.79 -29.43
C PHE A 647 30.81 -10.76 -28.77
N LEU A 648 29.65 -10.49 -29.39
CA LEU A 648 28.72 -9.44 -28.97
C LEU A 648 27.67 -9.98 -28.01
N VAL A 649 27.68 -9.43 -26.80
CA VAL A 649 26.68 -9.66 -25.76
C VAL A 649 25.70 -8.49 -25.75
N LEU A 650 24.44 -8.78 -26.03
CA LEU A 650 23.38 -7.78 -26.12
C LEU A 650 22.52 -7.79 -24.86
N GLY A 651 22.27 -6.62 -24.27
CA GLY A 651 21.20 -6.37 -23.31
C GLY A 651 20.19 -5.39 -23.90
N ALA A 652 18.92 -5.49 -23.50
CA ALA A 652 17.89 -4.57 -23.96
C ALA A 652 16.83 -4.27 -22.88
N GLY A 653 16.39 -3.01 -22.84
CA GLY A 653 15.35 -2.54 -21.94
C GLY A 653 15.60 -1.13 -21.39
N ALA A 654 14.58 -0.57 -20.72
CA ALA A 654 14.73 0.69 -20.01
C ALA A 654 15.83 0.61 -18.94
N VAL A 655 16.61 1.67 -18.80
CA VAL A 655 17.73 1.72 -17.86
C VAL A 655 17.19 1.99 -16.45
N GLN A 656 16.94 0.91 -15.73
CA GLN A 656 16.35 0.89 -14.40
C GLN A 656 17.06 -0.14 -13.52
N ILE A 657 17.09 0.09 -12.21
CA ILE A 657 17.73 -0.82 -11.24
C ILE A 657 17.14 -2.24 -11.28
N ARG A 658 15.83 -2.33 -11.51
CA ARG A 658 15.09 -3.59 -11.70
C ARG A 658 15.63 -4.43 -12.85
N LYS A 659 16.02 -3.79 -13.97
CA LYS A 659 16.57 -4.45 -15.17
C LYS A 659 18.04 -4.87 -14.99
N GLY A 660 18.66 -4.54 -13.86
CA GLY A 660 20.01 -5.00 -13.51
C GLY A 660 21.08 -4.58 -14.51
N VAL A 661 21.01 -3.34 -15.00
CA VAL A 661 22.03 -2.78 -15.91
C VAL A 661 23.40 -2.74 -15.24
N ASP A 662 23.46 -2.48 -13.95
CA ASP A 662 24.66 -2.59 -13.12
C ASP A 662 25.20 -4.03 -13.08
N LEU A 663 24.33 -5.04 -13.00
CA LEU A 663 24.72 -6.46 -13.06
C LEU A 663 25.22 -6.86 -14.45
N PHE A 664 24.68 -6.26 -15.51
CA PHE A 664 25.19 -6.40 -16.87
C PHE A 664 26.62 -5.85 -16.99
N LEU A 665 26.87 -4.66 -16.43
CA LEU A 665 28.20 -4.04 -16.40
C LEU A 665 29.19 -4.81 -15.53
N GLU A 666 28.72 -5.36 -14.41
CA GLU A 666 29.51 -6.15 -13.48
C GLU A 666 29.89 -7.51 -14.09
N THR A 667 29.01 -8.11 -14.89
CA THR A 667 29.31 -9.27 -15.74
C THR A 667 30.32 -8.90 -16.82
N ALA A 668 30.12 -7.78 -17.52
CA ALA A 668 31.04 -7.29 -18.54
C ALA A 668 32.44 -7.07 -17.97
N THR A 669 32.54 -6.45 -16.79
CA THR A 669 33.80 -6.22 -16.08
C THR A 669 34.54 -7.54 -15.82
N ARG A 670 33.84 -8.58 -15.32
CA ARG A 670 34.45 -9.90 -15.09
C ARG A 670 34.97 -10.53 -16.38
N VAL A 671 34.15 -10.55 -17.43
CA VAL A 671 34.51 -11.17 -18.71
C VAL A 671 35.69 -10.44 -19.35
N ILE A 672 35.63 -9.11 -19.42
CA ILE A 672 36.68 -8.28 -20.02
C ILE A 672 38.02 -8.42 -19.29
N LYS A 673 38.00 -8.51 -17.96
CA LYS A 673 39.21 -8.69 -17.14
C LYS A 673 39.72 -10.12 -17.10
N SER A 674 38.99 -11.08 -17.66
CA SER A 674 39.42 -12.48 -17.74
C SER A 674 40.30 -12.72 -18.99
N PRO A 675 41.16 -13.77 -18.98
CA PRO A 675 41.94 -14.12 -20.16
C PRO A 675 41.04 -14.35 -21.39
N GLY A 676 41.30 -13.65 -22.49
CA GLY A 676 40.45 -13.69 -23.70
C GLY A 676 39.33 -12.64 -23.73
N GLY A 677 39.16 -11.85 -22.66
CA GLY A 677 38.15 -10.80 -22.53
C GLY A 677 38.20 -9.70 -23.61
N GLN A 678 39.37 -9.48 -24.23
CA GLN A 678 39.56 -8.55 -25.35
C GLN A 678 38.81 -8.94 -26.64
N LYS A 679 38.19 -10.12 -26.67
CA LYS A 679 37.33 -10.57 -27.76
C LYS A 679 35.88 -10.16 -27.58
N PHE A 680 35.45 -9.74 -26.38
CA PHE A 680 34.05 -9.45 -26.10
C PHE A 680 33.70 -7.99 -26.35
N GLN A 681 32.45 -7.75 -26.74
CA GLN A 681 31.82 -6.45 -26.79
C GLN A 681 30.43 -6.54 -26.15
N PHE A 682 30.07 -5.55 -25.36
CA PHE A 682 28.79 -5.48 -24.66
C PHE A 682 28.00 -4.27 -25.16
N ALA A 683 26.73 -4.48 -25.49
CA ALA A 683 25.84 -3.42 -25.94
C ALA A 683 24.52 -3.44 -25.18
N TRP A 684 24.05 -2.28 -24.73
CA TRP A 684 22.73 -2.13 -24.12
C TRP A 684 21.84 -1.24 -24.99
N ILE A 685 20.67 -1.73 -25.40
CA ILE A 685 19.68 -0.98 -26.20
C ILE A 685 18.50 -0.58 -25.33
N GLY A 686 18.24 0.73 -25.19
CA GLY A 686 17.04 1.23 -24.53
C GLY A 686 17.14 2.68 -24.07
N HIS A 687 16.03 3.25 -23.61
CA HIS A 687 16.01 4.61 -23.06
C HIS A 687 16.42 4.64 -21.57
N GLY A 688 16.80 5.82 -21.08
CA GLY A 688 17.06 6.08 -19.65
C GLY A 688 18.53 6.20 -19.25
N TYR A 689 19.48 5.92 -20.14
CA TYR A 689 20.90 6.22 -19.88
C TYR A 689 21.18 7.70 -20.17
N ASP A 690 21.12 8.56 -19.15
CA ASP A 690 21.44 9.99 -19.25
C ASP A 690 22.26 10.46 -18.02
N PRO A 691 23.57 10.10 -17.95
CA PRO A 691 24.42 10.42 -16.80
C PRO A 691 24.57 11.92 -16.48
N GLU A 692 24.22 12.80 -17.43
CA GLU A 692 24.25 14.25 -17.21
C GLU A 692 23.04 14.76 -16.42
N ARG A 693 21.92 14.03 -16.44
CA ARG A 693 20.64 14.49 -15.85
C ARG A 693 20.06 13.54 -14.81
N ASP A 694 20.31 12.25 -14.94
CA ASP A 694 19.85 11.26 -13.98
C ASP A 694 20.95 10.94 -12.95
N LEU A 695 20.87 11.66 -11.83
CA LEU A 695 21.75 11.51 -10.68
C LEU A 695 21.37 10.32 -9.78
N ALA A 696 20.28 9.62 -10.07
CA ALA A 696 19.79 8.53 -9.22
C ALA A 696 20.36 7.17 -9.64
N TYR A 697 20.63 6.96 -10.94
CA TYR A 697 21.09 5.65 -11.42
C TYR A 697 22.15 5.72 -12.51
N SER A 698 21.87 6.37 -13.65
CA SER A 698 22.78 6.36 -14.80
C SER A 698 24.13 7.04 -14.54
N VAL A 699 24.21 8.03 -13.63
CA VAL A 699 25.49 8.60 -13.17
C VAL A 699 26.41 7.53 -12.54
N TYR A 700 25.84 6.62 -11.74
CA TYR A 700 26.59 5.54 -11.08
C TYR A 700 27.00 4.45 -12.08
N LEU A 701 26.15 4.16 -13.06
CA LEU A 701 26.51 3.25 -14.16
C LEU A 701 27.69 3.81 -14.97
N GLN A 702 27.70 5.11 -15.26
CA GLN A 702 28.83 5.74 -15.95
C GLN A 702 30.12 5.72 -15.12
N ASP A 703 30.04 5.99 -13.82
CA ASP A 703 31.18 5.90 -12.91
C ASP A 703 31.71 4.45 -12.81
N GLN A 704 30.82 3.45 -12.76
CA GLN A 704 31.18 2.02 -12.80
C GLN A 704 31.96 1.68 -14.07
N ILE A 705 31.49 2.09 -15.26
CA ILE A 705 32.18 1.84 -16.53
C ILE A 705 33.59 2.45 -16.51
N ARG A 706 33.71 3.72 -16.07
CA ARG A 706 34.99 4.43 -16.03
C ARG A 706 36.00 3.79 -15.08
N ARG A 707 35.57 3.50 -13.86
CA ARG A 707 36.45 2.91 -12.83
C ARG A 707 36.77 1.45 -13.12
N ALA A 708 35.88 0.74 -13.83
CA ALA A 708 36.14 -0.61 -14.27
C ALA A 708 37.15 -0.67 -15.43
N GLY A 709 37.31 0.41 -16.21
CA GLY A 709 38.20 0.49 -17.35
C GLY A 709 37.67 -0.28 -18.57
N ILE A 710 36.35 -0.21 -18.82
CA ILE A 710 35.65 -0.99 -19.86
C ILE A 710 34.96 -0.10 -20.92
N GLU A 711 35.30 1.19 -20.97
CA GLU A 711 34.69 2.21 -21.83
C GLU A 711 34.72 1.84 -23.32
N GLU A 712 35.79 1.17 -23.77
CA GLU A 712 35.98 0.83 -25.19
C GLU A 712 35.16 -0.40 -25.61
N GLN A 713 34.70 -1.22 -24.66
CA GLN A 713 34.02 -2.49 -24.92
C GLN A 713 32.53 -2.47 -24.54
N VAL A 714 32.04 -1.41 -23.88
CA VAL A 714 30.63 -1.26 -23.49
C VAL A 714 30.00 -0.07 -24.22
N VAL A 715 28.88 -0.30 -24.91
CA VAL A 715 28.12 0.75 -25.61
C VAL A 715 26.66 0.81 -25.15
N PHE A 716 26.16 2.02 -24.91
CA PHE A 716 24.74 2.30 -24.68
C PHE A 716 24.12 2.92 -25.93
N LEU A 717 23.01 2.35 -26.40
CA LEU A 717 22.30 2.77 -27.59
C LEU A 717 20.86 3.16 -27.25
N ARG A 718 20.31 4.13 -28.00
CA ARG A 718 18.90 4.50 -27.93
C ARG A 718 18.00 3.35 -28.37
N GLU A 719 16.73 3.42 -28.00
CA GLU A 719 15.68 2.54 -28.54
C GLU A 719 15.62 2.61 -30.07
N THR A 720 15.23 1.48 -30.67
CA THR A 720 15.20 1.28 -32.12
C THR A 720 13.92 0.57 -32.55
N SER A 721 13.46 0.85 -33.77
CA SER A 721 12.35 0.13 -34.41
C SER A 721 12.80 -1.18 -35.07
N GLU A 722 14.12 -1.41 -35.22
CA GLU A 722 14.71 -2.57 -35.92
C GLU A 722 15.46 -3.48 -34.92
N ILE A 723 14.86 -3.78 -33.77
CA ILE A 723 15.49 -4.60 -32.73
C ILE A 723 15.80 -6.03 -33.21
N GLU A 724 14.98 -6.58 -34.12
CA GLU A 724 15.22 -7.90 -34.71
C GLU A 724 16.57 -7.95 -35.46
N PHE A 725 16.93 -6.87 -36.16
CA PHE A 725 18.23 -6.76 -36.81
C PHE A 725 19.38 -6.70 -35.79
N ALA A 726 19.16 -6.09 -34.61
CA ALA A 726 20.16 -6.14 -33.55
C ALA A 726 20.37 -7.56 -32.99
N TYR A 727 19.31 -8.38 -32.93
CA TYR A 727 19.42 -9.79 -32.54
C TYR A 727 20.24 -10.59 -33.57
N GLU A 728 20.05 -10.36 -34.87
CA GLU A 728 20.84 -11.00 -35.93
C GLU A 728 22.35 -10.70 -35.84
N LEU A 729 22.70 -9.52 -35.31
CA LEU A 729 24.09 -9.12 -35.14
C LEU A 729 24.73 -9.65 -33.86
N ALA A 730 23.95 -10.01 -32.84
CA ALA A 730 24.42 -10.45 -31.54
C ALA A 730 24.82 -11.93 -31.54
N ASP A 731 25.74 -12.30 -30.64
CA ASP A 731 26.13 -13.70 -30.44
C ASP A 731 25.38 -14.33 -29.26
N VAL A 732 25.08 -13.52 -28.23
CA VAL A 732 24.31 -13.91 -27.02
C VAL A 732 23.49 -12.71 -26.53
N PHE A 733 22.31 -12.97 -25.97
CA PHE A 733 21.53 -12.00 -25.22
C PHE A 733 21.68 -12.24 -23.71
N LEU A 734 22.00 -11.20 -22.94
CA LEU A 734 22.10 -11.25 -21.49
C LEU A 734 20.93 -10.50 -20.84
N LEU A 735 20.03 -11.25 -20.22
CA LEU A 735 18.94 -10.75 -19.41
C LEU A 735 19.38 -10.67 -17.94
N SER A 736 19.94 -9.52 -17.55
CA SER A 736 20.53 -9.28 -16.23
C SER A 736 19.53 -8.80 -15.16
N SER A 737 18.23 -8.90 -15.42
CA SER A 737 17.18 -8.39 -14.55
C SER A 737 17.18 -9.01 -13.15
N ARG A 738 16.88 -8.19 -12.14
CA ARG A 738 16.60 -8.64 -10.76
C ARG A 738 15.21 -9.20 -10.59
N LEU A 739 14.24 -8.52 -11.22
CA LEU A 739 12.84 -8.91 -11.30
C LEU A 739 12.39 -8.55 -12.71
N ASP A 740 11.95 -9.52 -13.50
CA ASP A 740 11.36 -9.28 -14.82
C ASP A 740 10.48 -10.46 -15.24
N PRO A 741 9.14 -10.35 -15.14
CA PRO A 741 8.22 -11.49 -15.23
C PRO A 741 8.48 -12.34 -16.45
N LEU A 742 8.14 -11.82 -17.63
CA LEU A 742 8.32 -12.50 -18.89
C LEU A 742 8.59 -11.47 -20.00
N PRO A 743 9.84 -10.98 -20.14
CA PRO A 743 10.14 -9.87 -21.03
C PRO A 743 10.07 -10.27 -22.51
N ASN A 744 9.29 -9.52 -23.31
CA ASN A 744 9.13 -9.74 -24.76
C ASN A 744 10.48 -9.83 -25.50
N VAL A 745 11.45 -8.98 -25.14
CA VAL A 745 12.78 -8.98 -25.78
C VAL A 745 13.52 -10.31 -25.65
N ALA A 746 13.29 -11.05 -24.56
CA ALA A 746 13.89 -12.37 -24.37
C ALA A 746 13.14 -13.45 -25.17
N ILE A 747 11.81 -13.37 -25.23
CA ILE A 747 11.00 -14.24 -26.10
C ILE A 747 11.43 -14.06 -27.57
N ASP A 748 11.59 -12.81 -28.01
CA ASP A 748 12.01 -12.49 -29.37
C ASP A 748 13.41 -13.00 -29.67
N ALA A 749 14.37 -12.80 -28.76
CA ALA A 749 15.73 -13.32 -28.88
C ALA A 749 15.75 -14.85 -29.01
N LEU A 750 15.04 -15.57 -28.13
CA LEU A 750 14.94 -17.03 -28.22
C LEU A 750 14.28 -17.47 -29.53
N SER A 751 13.24 -16.76 -29.99
CA SER A 751 12.49 -17.07 -31.21
C SER A 751 13.32 -16.95 -32.49
N VAL A 752 14.37 -16.12 -32.48
CA VAL A 752 15.32 -16.02 -33.61
C VAL A 752 16.53 -16.95 -33.46
N GLY A 753 16.63 -17.69 -32.34
CA GLY A 753 17.74 -18.59 -32.03
C GLY A 753 18.95 -17.89 -31.41
N LEU A 754 18.78 -16.73 -30.80
CA LEU A 754 19.84 -16.07 -30.04
C LEU A 754 19.87 -16.66 -28.61
N PRO A 755 20.97 -17.30 -28.16
CA PRO A 755 21.06 -17.83 -26.81
C PRO A 755 20.81 -16.73 -25.77
N VAL A 756 19.90 -16.98 -24.82
CA VAL A 756 19.58 -16.06 -23.73
C VAL A 756 20.21 -16.57 -22.43
N LEU A 757 21.00 -15.73 -21.78
CA LEU A 757 21.55 -15.97 -20.45
C LEU A 757 20.81 -15.14 -19.41
N CYS A 758 20.48 -15.72 -18.25
CA CYS A 758 19.74 -15.04 -17.19
C CYS A 758 20.01 -15.64 -15.80
N PHE A 759 19.48 -14.99 -14.76
CA PHE A 759 19.55 -15.46 -13.38
C PHE A 759 18.29 -16.25 -13.00
N ARG A 760 18.47 -17.29 -12.18
CA ARG A 760 17.37 -18.03 -11.53
C ARG A 760 16.55 -17.10 -10.64
N GLU A 761 15.25 -17.40 -10.49
CA GLU A 761 14.30 -16.65 -9.64
C GLU A 761 14.01 -15.20 -10.06
N THR A 762 14.54 -14.72 -11.19
CA THR A 762 14.29 -13.33 -11.63
C THR A 762 13.22 -13.23 -12.72
N THR A 763 12.99 -14.29 -13.49
CA THR A 763 12.16 -14.27 -14.70
C THR A 763 11.65 -15.66 -15.06
N GLY A 764 10.46 -15.76 -15.65
CA GLY A 764 9.94 -17.03 -16.20
C GLY A 764 10.75 -17.56 -17.40
N ILE A 765 11.61 -16.74 -18.01
CA ILE A 765 12.57 -17.22 -19.02
C ILE A 765 13.56 -18.21 -18.38
N ALA A 766 13.97 -17.98 -17.13
CA ALA A 766 14.87 -18.88 -16.41
C ALA A 766 14.18 -20.22 -16.13
N ASP A 767 12.92 -20.18 -15.69
CA ASP A 767 12.10 -21.38 -15.45
C ASP A 767 11.93 -22.20 -16.75
N PHE A 768 11.63 -21.54 -17.86
CA PHE A 768 11.56 -22.16 -19.19
C PHE A 768 12.88 -22.85 -19.59
N LEU A 769 14.01 -22.13 -19.50
CA LEU A 769 15.32 -22.67 -19.90
C LEU A 769 15.73 -23.87 -19.02
N VAL A 770 15.44 -23.83 -17.72
CA VAL A 770 15.68 -24.95 -16.81
C VAL A 770 14.77 -26.14 -17.17
N GLN A 771 13.47 -25.91 -17.35
CA GLN A 771 12.49 -26.95 -17.66
C GLN A 771 12.80 -27.68 -18.97
N LYS A 772 13.32 -26.96 -19.98
CA LYS A 772 13.66 -27.53 -21.28
C LYS A 772 15.13 -28.01 -21.39
N GLY A 773 15.86 -28.08 -20.28
CA GLY A 773 17.21 -28.69 -20.23
C GLY A 773 18.37 -27.78 -20.64
N LEU A 774 18.13 -26.49 -20.90
CA LEU A 774 19.16 -25.50 -21.24
C LEU A 774 19.75 -24.79 -20.01
N GLY A 775 19.21 -25.05 -18.82
CA GLY A 775 19.64 -24.47 -17.54
C GLY A 775 21.16 -24.44 -17.31
N PRO A 776 21.90 -25.56 -17.47
CA PRO A 776 23.35 -25.59 -17.25
C PRO A 776 24.16 -24.62 -18.13
N TYR A 777 23.64 -24.26 -19.31
CA TYR A 777 24.33 -23.40 -20.28
C TYR A 777 23.87 -21.95 -20.21
N CYS A 778 22.62 -21.71 -19.80
CA CYS A 778 21.97 -20.42 -19.91
C CYS A 778 21.61 -19.77 -18.56
N VAL A 779 21.45 -20.54 -17.49
CA VAL A 779 20.87 -20.05 -16.23
C VAL A 779 21.89 -20.13 -15.10
N ALA A 780 22.19 -18.99 -14.49
CA ALA A 780 23.01 -18.90 -13.29
C ALA A 780 22.17 -18.83 -12.01
N ASN A 781 22.78 -19.03 -10.85
CA ASN A 781 22.15 -18.75 -9.56
C ASN A 781 21.75 -17.28 -9.45
N TYR A 782 20.89 -16.96 -8.49
CA TYR A 782 20.38 -15.59 -8.29
C TYR A 782 21.53 -14.59 -8.22
N ILE A 783 21.55 -13.63 -9.16
CA ILE A 783 22.55 -12.57 -9.36
C ILE A 783 24.03 -13.02 -9.41
N ASP A 784 24.28 -14.30 -9.71
CA ASP A 784 25.64 -14.86 -9.83
C ASP A 784 26.28 -14.50 -11.17
N THR A 785 26.83 -13.30 -11.20
CA THR A 785 27.55 -12.72 -12.35
C THR A 785 28.87 -13.45 -12.66
N HIS A 786 29.44 -14.21 -11.72
CA HIS A 786 30.65 -15.02 -11.98
C HIS A 786 30.30 -16.23 -12.84
N ASP A 787 29.22 -16.94 -12.51
CA ASP A 787 28.74 -18.07 -13.28
C ASP A 787 28.27 -17.67 -14.69
N ILE A 788 27.57 -16.53 -14.83
CA ILE A 788 27.24 -15.97 -16.16
C ILE A 788 28.51 -15.69 -16.97
N ALA A 789 29.54 -15.10 -16.36
CA ALA A 789 30.80 -14.84 -17.06
C ALA A 789 31.46 -16.14 -17.55
N GLY A 790 31.43 -17.21 -16.74
CA GLY A 790 31.88 -18.54 -17.13
C GLY A 790 31.11 -19.10 -18.33
N LYS A 791 29.79 -19.00 -18.32
CA LYS A 791 28.91 -19.44 -19.43
C LYS A 791 29.16 -18.65 -20.72
N LEU A 792 29.36 -17.33 -20.63
CA LEU A 792 29.71 -16.49 -21.78
C LEU A 792 31.05 -16.92 -22.41
N MET A 793 32.07 -17.20 -21.58
CA MET A 793 33.35 -17.69 -22.08
C MET A 793 33.25 -19.08 -22.71
N ALA A 794 32.41 -19.97 -22.16
CA ALA A 794 32.15 -21.28 -22.76
C ALA A 794 31.49 -21.19 -24.15
N LEU A 795 30.52 -20.29 -24.31
CA LEU A 795 29.83 -20.06 -25.60
C LEU A 795 30.72 -19.35 -26.64
N GLU A 796 31.67 -18.51 -26.21
CA GLU A 796 32.67 -17.92 -27.12
C GLU A 796 33.70 -18.94 -27.57
N SER A 797 34.19 -19.78 -26.66
CA SER A 797 35.24 -20.76 -26.95
C SER A 797 34.75 -21.97 -27.74
N SER A 798 33.45 -22.28 -27.74
CA SER A 798 32.85 -23.40 -28.46
C SER A 798 31.72 -22.96 -29.40
N PRO A 799 32.02 -22.75 -30.71
CA PRO A 799 31.01 -22.46 -31.72
C PRO A 799 29.92 -23.53 -31.85
N ASP A 800 30.28 -24.81 -31.67
CA ASP A 800 29.36 -25.94 -31.74
C ASP A 800 28.35 -25.90 -30.59
N LEU A 801 28.83 -25.71 -29.35
CA LEU A 801 27.95 -25.54 -28.19
C LEU A 801 26.97 -24.38 -28.39
N ARG A 802 27.46 -23.25 -28.90
CA ARG A 802 26.62 -22.09 -29.18
C ARG A 802 25.58 -22.38 -30.26
N ALA A 803 25.95 -23.09 -31.32
CA ALA A 803 25.02 -23.48 -32.39
C ALA A 803 23.95 -24.47 -31.90
N ASP A 804 24.33 -25.41 -31.03
CA ASP A 804 23.41 -26.35 -30.41
C ASP A 804 22.41 -25.65 -29.49
N VAL A 805 22.89 -24.75 -28.63
CA VAL A 805 22.02 -23.95 -27.73
C VAL A 805 21.11 -23.03 -28.54
N ALA A 806 21.60 -22.41 -29.62
CA ALA A 806 20.82 -21.56 -30.52
C ALA A 806 19.67 -22.33 -31.20
N THR A 807 19.99 -23.49 -31.77
CA THR A 807 19.02 -24.37 -32.44
C THR A 807 17.94 -24.83 -31.47
N GLN A 808 18.34 -25.36 -30.31
CA GLN A 808 17.40 -25.82 -29.29
C GLN A 808 16.54 -24.66 -28.75
N SER A 809 17.14 -23.50 -28.47
CA SER A 809 16.41 -22.32 -28.00
C SER A 809 15.29 -21.93 -28.97
N LYS A 810 15.56 -21.94 -30.28
CA LYS A 810 14.60 -21.59 -31.32
C LYS A 810 13.44 -22.58 -31.42
N GLU A 811 13.74 -23.86 -31.46
CA GLU A 811 12.74 -24.92 -31.59
C GLU A 811 11.82 -24.96 -30.36
N LEU A 812 12.41 -24.91 -29.17
CA LEU A 812 11.68 -24.93 -27.90
C LEU A 812 10.85 -23.65 -27.69
N ALA A 813 11.37 -22.49 -28.10
CA ALA A 813 10.64 -21.22 -27.99
C ALA A 813 9.44 -21.15 -28.94
N ALA A 814 9.55 -21.71 -30.16
CA ALA A 814 8.44 -21.75 -31.11
C ALA A 814 7.26 -22.59 -30.58
N GLU A 815 7.54 -23.69 -29.87
CA GLU A 815 6.54 -24.51 -29.21
C GLU A 815 5.96 -23.81 -27.96
N TYR A 816 6.82 -23.31 -27.07
CA TYR A 816 6.42 -22.83 -25.75
C TYR A 816 5.76 -21.45 -25.78
N PHE A 817 6.25 -20.53 -26.62
CA PHE A 817 5.74 -19.16 -26.74
C PHE A 817 4.81 -19.00 -27.95
N ASN A 818 3.96 -20.01 -28.20
CA ASN A 818 2.95 -19.96 -29.25
C ASN A 818 1.78 -19.04 -28.86
N PHE A 819 1.61 -17.95 -29.60
CA PHE A 819 0.59 -16.95 -29.31
C PHE A 819 -0.85 -17.42 -29.55
N PHE A 820 -1.07 -18.25 -30.58
CA PHE A 820 -2.39 -18.79 -30.89
C PHE A 820 -2.87 -19.74 -29.79
N ASP A 821 -1.99 -20.63 -29.34
CA ASP A 821 -2.29 -21.55 -28.24
C ASP A 821 -2.53 -20.79 -26.93
N TYR A 822 -1.76 -19.73 -26.67
CA TYR A 822 -1.97 -18.85 -25.52
C TYR A 822 -3.37 -18.22 -25.54
N VAL A 823 -3.75 -17.54 -26.63
CA VAL A 823 -5.08 -16.91 -26.73
C VAL A 823 -6.20 -17.94 -26.62
N SER A 824 -6.04 -19.13 -27.22
CA SER A 824 -7.04 -20.20 -27.14
C SER A 824 -7.22 -20.72 -25.71
N LYS A 825 -6.15 -20.80 -24.91
CA LYS A 825 -6.23 -21.16 -23.49
C LYS A 825 -6.88 -20.05 -22.64
N VAL A 826 -6.53 -18.79 -22.88
CA VAL A 826 -7.15 -17.63 -22.20
C VAL A 826 -8.65 -17.57 -22.49
N GLU A 827 -9.05 -17.75 -23.75
CA GLU A 827 -10.45 -17.81 -24.16
C GLU A 827 -11.21 -18.95 -23.47
N ARG A 828 -10.62 -20.16 -23.42
CA ARG A 828 -11.24 -21.28 -22.69
C ARG A 828 -11.48 -20.94 -21.23
N ILE A 829 -10.49 -20.36 -20.54
CA ILE A 829 -10.64 -19.91 -19.15
C ILE A 829 -11.75 -18.86 -19.04
N ALA A 830 -11.87 -17.94 -20.00
CA ALA A 830 -12.92 -16.92 -19.99
C ALA A 830 -14.32 -17.51 -20.18
N LEU A 831 -14.47 -18.52 -21.05
CA LEU A 831 -15.73 -19.24 -21.24
C LEU A 831 -16.08 -20.07 -20.00
N ASP A 832 -15.08 -20.66 -19.33
CA ASP A 832 -15.26 -21.40 -18.08
C ASP A 832 -15.69 -20.45 -16.94
N ALA A 833 -15.12 -19.24 -16.91
CA ALA A 833 -15.52 -18.16 -16.00
C ALA A 833 -17.00 -17.77 -16.18
N GLY A 834 -17.46 -17.71 -17.43
CA GLY A 834 -18.88 -17.46 -17.75
C GLY A 834 -19.80 -18.53 -17.18
N ARG A 835 -19.48 -19.81 -17.41
CA ARG A 835 -20.26 -20.93 -16.86
C ARG A 835 -20.25 -20.97 -15.33
N ALA A 836 -19.13 -20.60 -14.72
CA ALA A 836 -19.04 -20.51 -13.27
C ALA A 836 -19.91 -19.38 -12.70
N LEU A 837 -20.12 -18.28 -13.44
CA LEU A 837 -21.01 -17.20 -13.02
C LEU A 837 -22.49 -17.61 -13.14
N GLU A 838 -22.87 -18.29 -14.22
CA GLU A 838 -24.20 -18.90 -14.35
C GLU A 838 -24.49 -19.88 -13.19
N GLN A 839 -23.51 -20.73 -12.86
CA GLN A 839 -23.61 -21.65 -11.72
C GLN A 839 -23.79 -20.91 -10.39
N ARG A 840 -23.15 -19.74 -10.20
CA ARG A 840 -23.33 -18.92 -8.99
C ARG A 840 -24.75 -18.37 -8.87
N GLU A 841 -25.40 -18.00 -9.97
CA GLU A 841 -26.82 -17.58 -9.91
C GLU A 841 -27.71 -18.72 -9.43
N ASP A 842 -27.46 -19.93 -9.90
CA ASP A 842 -28.20 -21.12 -9.48
C ASP A 842 -27.88 -21.53 -8.04
N ASP A 843 -26.63 -21.33 -7.59
CA ASP A 843 -26.22 -21.47 -6.19
C ASP A 843 -26.95 -20.45 -5.30
N ALA A 844 -27.06 -19.19 -5.74
CA ALA A 844 -27.78 -18.15 -5.02
C ALA A 844 -29.26 -18.51 -4.85
N LYS A 845 -29.93 -18.95 -5.92
CA LYS A 845 -31.33 -19.43 -5.87
C LYS A 845 -31.48 -20.60 -4.90
N THR A 846 -30.57 -21.55 -4.94
CA THR A 846 -30.58 -22.74 -4.06
C THR A 846 -30.45 -22.33 -2.59
N ILE A 847 -29.49 -21.46 -2.28
CA ILE A 847 -29.23 -20.97 -0.92
C ILE A 847 -30.44 -20.19 -0.40
N LEU A 848 -30.97 -19.25 -1.18
CA LEU A 848 -32.14 -18.45 -0.80
C LEU A 848 -33.39 -19.32 -0.56
N ALA A 849 -33.64 -20.30 -1.44
CA ALA A 849 -34.78 -21.20 -1.31
C ALA A 849 -34.69 -22.14 -0.10
N SER A 850 -33.48 -22.44 0.38
CA SER A 850 -33.27 -23.34 1.52
C SER A 850 -33.72 -22.76 2.87
N GLY A 851 -33.68 -21.44 3.03
CA GLY A 851 -33.88 -20.78 4.32
C GLY A 851 -32.81 -21.04 5.39
N LEU A 852 -31.71 -21.73 5.05
CA LEU A 852 -30.66 -22.11 6.01
C LEU A 852 -29.58 -21.02 6.21
N PHE A 853 -29.42 -20.12 5.25
CA PHE A 853 -28.42 -19.05 5.32
C PHE A 853 -28.72 -18.08 6.47
N ARG A 854 -27.77 -17.91 7.39
CA ARG A 854 -27.92 -17.04 8.57
C ARG A 854 -27.21 -15.71 8.37
N GLN A 855 -27.98 -14.71 7.94
CA GLN A 855 -27.45 -13.36 7.69
C GLN A 855 -26.83 -12.72 8.94
N ASP A 856 -27.42 -12.93 10.12
CA ASP A 856 -26.91 -12.40 11.39
C ASP A 856 -25.58 -12.99 11.82
N PHE A 857 -25.19 -14.14 11.26
CA PHE A 857 -23.93 -14.81 11.49
C PHE A 857 -22.90 -14.48 10.40
N ASN A 858 -23.29 -14.63 9.13
CA ASN A 858 -22.42 -14.44 7.98
C ASN A 858 -22.02 -12.97 7.77
N VAL A 859 -22.95 -12.02 7.95
CA VAL A 859 -22.70 -10.60 7.66
C VAL A 859 -22.25 -9.87 8.94
N PRO A 860 -21.11 -9.14 8.92
CA PRO A 860 -20.66 -8.32 10.05
C PRO A 860 -21.72 -7.31 10.50
N ALA A 861 -21.77 -6.95 11.79
CA ALA A 861 -22.77 -6.04 12.31
C ALA A 861 -22.70 -4.65 11.69
N SER A 862 -21.50 -4.20 11.25
CA SER A 862 -21.33 -2.94 10.52
C SER A 862 -22.11 -2.88 9.19
N SER A 863 -22.53 -4.03 8.64
CA SER A 863 -23.12 -4.17 7.30
C SER A 863 -24.53 -4.80 7.30
N LYS A 864 -25.20 -4.86 8.46
CA LYS A 864 -26.51 -5.52 8.66
C LYS A 864 -27.70 -4.92 7.88
N ALA A 865 -27.54 -3.79 7.18
CA ALA A 865 -28.61 -3.13 6.43
C ALA A 865 -28.96 -3.77 5.06
N ARG A 866 -28.33 -4.89 4.70
CA ARG A 866 -28.52 -5.55 3.38
C ARG A 866 -29.76 -6.44 3.34
N LYS A 867 -30.34 -6.58 2.14
CA LYS A 867 -31.37 -7.61 1.88
C LYS A 867 -30.74 -9.01 1.85
N ALA A 868 -31.56 -10.05 2.03
CA ALA A 868 -31.08 -11.44 2.05
C ALA A 868 -30.38 -11.82 0.73
N GLU A 869 -30.90 -11.37 -0.40
CA GLU A 869 -30.32 -11.60 -1.73
C GLU A 869 -28.92 -10.98 -1.84
N GLU A 870 -28.75 -9.73 -1.41
CA GLU A 870 -27.46 -9.03 -1.42
C GLU A 870 -26.43 -9.70 -0.48
N ALA A 871 -26.88 -10.28 0.63
CA ALA A 871 -26.02 -11.02 1.55
C ALA A 871 -25.53 -12.34 0.94
N VAL A 872 -26.40 -13.08 0.26
CA VAL A 872 -26.04 -14.33 -0.44
C VAL A 872 -25.10 -14.05 -1.61
N THR A 873 -25.35 -13.01 -2.42
CA THR A 873 -24.44 -12.60 -3.50
C THR A 873 -23.06 -12.24 -2.95
N TYR A 874 -23.01 -11.50 -1.83
CA TYR A 874 -21.73 -11.16 -1.19
C TYR A 874 -21.00 -12.41 -0.66
N TYR A 875 -21.72 -13.35 -0.05
CA TYR A 875 -21.17 -14.63 0.40
C TYR A 875 -20.56 -15.41 -0.77
N LEU A 876 -21.30 -15.60 -1.86
CA LEU A 876 -20.84 -16.35 -3.04
C LEU A 876 -19.62 -15.70 -3.70
N ALA A 877 -19.60 -14.37 -3.81
CA ALA A 877 -18.44 -13.64 -4.32
C ALA A 877 -17.21 -13.79 -3.40
N ALA A 878 -17.41 -13.71 -2.08
CA ALA A 878 -16.33 -13.88 -1.11
C ALA A 878 -15.79 -15.32 -1.10
N THR A 879 -16.66 -16.33 -1.17
CA THR A 879 -16.25 -17.75 -1.22
C THR A 879 -15.50 -18.05 -2.51
N ALA A 880 -15.98 -17.57 -3.65
CA ALA A 880 -15.36 -17.85 -4.94
C ALA A 880 -14.00 -17.14 -5.13
N SER A 881 -13.83 -15.95 -4.56
CA SER A 881 -12.54 -15.25 -4.55
C SER A 881 -11.58 -15.79 -3.48
N GLY A 882 -12.08 -16.47 -2.45
CA GLY A 882 -11.30 -16.88 -1.27
C GLY A 882 -10.91 -15.72 -0.34
N ILE A 883 -11.45 -14.52 -0.56
CA ILE A 883 -11.10 -13.30 0.19
C ILE A 883 -12.29 -12.84 1.01
N GLY A 884 -12.08 -12.75 2.33
CA GLY A 884 -13.12 -12.31 3.27
C GLY A 884 -14.29 -13.31 3.39
N SER A 885 -14.06 -14.57 3.02
CA SER A 885 -15.04 -15.64 3.11
C SER A 885 -15.44 -15.89 4.57
N ARG A 886 -16.75 -15.98 4.80
CA ARG A 886 -17.35 -16.28 6.10
C ARG A 886 -18.28 -17.47 5.96
N LYS A 887 -18.46 -18.24 7.04
CA LYS A 887 -19.38 -19.37 7.10
C LYS A 887 -20.83 -18.89 6.83
N PRO A 888 -21.61 -19.62 6.03
CA PRO A 888 -22.98 -19.22 5.68
C PRO A 888 -23.98 -19.47 6.82
N MET A 889 -23.68 -20.41 7.72
CA MET A 889 -24.47 -20.72 8.90
C MET A 889 -23.58 -21.28 10.03
N PRO A 890 -24.01 -21.18 11.30
CA PRO A 890 -23.30 -21.81 12.40
C PRO A 890 -23.18 -23.33 12.21
N GLY A 891 -22.04 -23.89 12.59
CA GLY A 891 -21.72 -25.32 12.53
C GLY A 891 -21.22 -25.81 11.17
N PHE A 892 -21.54 -25.14 10.06
CA PHE A 892 -21.12 -25.57 8.73
C PHE A 892 -19.79 -24.92 8.29
N HIS A 893 -18.81 -25.75 7.95
CA HIS A 893 -17.51 -25.32 7.43
C HIS A 893 -17.36 -25.66 5.93
N PRO A 894 -17.46 -24.67 5.01
CA PRO A 894 -17.45 -24.91 3.57
C PRO A 894 -16.15 -25.53 3.04
N TYR A 895 -14.97 -25.13 3.56
CA TYR A 895 -13.71 -25.72 3.08
C TYR A 895 -13.47 -27.15 3.55
N ILE A 896 -13.93 -27.54 4.75
CA ILE A 896 -13.89 -28.95 5.18
C ILE A 896 -14.80 -29.78 4.26
N TYR A 897 -16.01 -29.30 3.96
CA TYR A 897 -16.93 -29.97 3.03
C TYR A 897 -16.28 -30.17 1.66
N SER A 898 -15.72 -29.09 1.09
CA SER A 898 -15.08 -29.12 -0.22
C SER A 898 -13.92 -30.11 -0.33
N ARG A 899 -13.08 -30.20 0.71
CA ARG A 899 -11.91 -31.09 0.73
C ARG A 899 -12.29 -32.56 0.89
N GLU A 900 -13.24 -32.86 1.77
CA GLU A 900 -13.63 -34.25 2.06
C GLU A 900 -14.45 -34.88 0.93
N GLN A 901 -15.26 -34.09 0.22
CA GLN A 901 -16.06 -34.61 -0.89
C GLN A 901 -15.22 -34.97 -2.13
N GLN A 902 -13.98 -34.45 -2.25
CA GLN A 902 -13.05 -34.69 -3.37
C GLN A 902 -13.74 -34.69 -4.75
N ASN A 903 -14.68 -33.78 -4.96
CA ASN A 903 -15.56 -33.80 -6.11
C ASN A 903 -15.22 -32.66 -7.08
N ASP A 904 -14.91 -33.00 -8.33
CA ASP A 904 -14.62 -32.03 -9.39
C ASP A 904 -15.75 -31.00 -9.57
N ARG A 905 -16.99 -31.32 -9.16
CA ARG A 905 -18.13 -30.39 -9.18
C ARG A 905 -17.94 -29.15 -8.29
N LEU A 906 -17.20 -29.28 -7.19
CA LEU A 906 -16.95 -28.19 -6.23
C LEU A 906 -15.88 -27.20 -6.72
N ILE A 907 -15.32 -27.44 -7.91
CA ILE A 907 -14.49 -26.45 -8.63
C ILE A 907 -15.39 -25.31 -9.15
N THR A 908 -16.59 -25.65 -9.61
CA THR A 908 -17.52 -24.73 -10.27
C THR A 908 -18.70 -24.33 -9.40
N CYS A 909 -19.06 -25.15 -8.41
CA CYS A 909 -20.21 -24.94 -7.52
C CYS A 909 -19.78 -24.51 -6.11
N ASP A 910 -20.55 -23.63 -5.48
CA ASP A 910 -20.39 -23.25 -4.09
C ASP A 910 -20.60 -24.45 -3.13
N PRO A 911 -19.68 -24.67 -2.17
CA PRO A 911 -19.78 -25.79 -1.22
C PRO A 911 -21.07 -25.84 -0.41
N PHE A 912 -21.66 -24.70 -0.05
CA PHE A 912 -22.90 -24.67 0.74
C PHE A 912 -24.12 -24.96 -0.13
N ALA A 913 -24.16 -24.42 -1.35
CA ALA A 913 -25.20 -24.77 -2.32
C ALA A 913 -25.18 -26.27 -2.66
N ASP A 914 -24.00 -26.85 -2.87
CA ASP A 914 -23.85 -28.29 -3.11
C ASP A 914 -24.30 -29.14 -1.91
N PHE A 915 -23.91 -28.74 -0.69
CA PHE A 915 -24.35 -29.37 0.56
C PHE A 915 -25.89 -29.37 0.68
N ILE A 916 -26.54 -28.27 0.32
CA ILE A 916 -28.01 -28.17 0.31
C ILE A 916 -28.62 -29.10 -0.73
N ARG A 917 -28.09 -29.14 -1.95
CA ARG A 917 -28.61 -30.00 -3.05
C ARG A 917 -28.50 -31.48 -2.74
N HIS A 918 -27.54 -31.89 -1.95
CA HIS A 918 -27.35 -33.28 -1.51
C HIS A 918 -28.03 -33.58 -0.16
N GLU A 919 -29.05 -32.80 0.22
CA GLU A 919 -29.87 -33.04 1.41
C GLU A 919 -29.08 -33.01 2.73
N GLN A 920 -28.06 -32.15 2.81
CA GLN A 920 -27.30 -31.87 4.02
C GLN A 920 -26.61 -33.11 4.62
N PRO A 921 -25.70 -33.77 3.88
CA PRO A 921 -25.05 -35.00 4.34
C PRO A 921 -24.25 -34.77 5.63
N ALA A 922 -24.32 -35.73 6.55
CA ALA A 922 -23.53 -35.70 7.77
C ALA A 922 -22.03 -35.88 7.47
N GLY A 923 -21.16 -35.19 8.22
CA GLY A 923 -19.71 -35.28 8.08
C GLY A 923 -18.96 -34.27 8.95
N PRO A 924 -17.62 -34.26 8.93
CA PRO A 924 -16.78 -33.40 9.79
C PRO A 924 -16.95 -31.90 9.50
N TRP A 925 -17.52 -31.53 8.36
CA TRP A 925 -17.87 -30.16 8.00
C TRP A 925 -19.08 -29.60 8.75
N LEU A 926 -19.88 -30.45 9.41
CA LEU A 926 -21.09 -30.05 10.12
C LEU A 926 -20.94 -30.37 11.61
N GLN A 927 -20.65 -29.36 12.42
CA GLN A 927 -20.57 -29.46 13.87
C GLN A 927 -21.93 -29.21 14.53
N GLN A 928 -22.19 -29.90 15.64
CA GLN A 928 -23.34 -29.57 16.49
C GLN A 928 -23.20 -28.15 17.04
N VAL A 929 -24.31 -27.42 17.10
CA VAL A 929 -24.39 -26.05 17.61
C VAL A 929 -25.24 -26.01 18.87
N ILE A 930 -24.68 -25.51 19.97
CA ILE A 930 -25.42 -25.16 21.19
C ILE A 930 -25.89 -23.70 21.05
N VAL A 931 -27.20 -23.48 21.01
CA VAL A 931 -27.79 -22.16 20.76
C VAL A 931 -28.19 -21.48 22.07
N GLY A 932 -27.64 -20.30 22.34
CA GLY A 932 -28.01 -19.46 23.50
C GLY A 932 -29.08 -18.42 23.19
N GLY A 933 -29.66 -17.80 24.23
CA GLY A 933 -30.44 -16.57 24.10
C GLY A 933 -31.89 -16.67 23.62
N MET A 934 -32.45 -17.87 23.41
CA MET A 934 -33.86 -18.02 23.01
C MET A 934 -34.82 -17.59 24.14
N VAL A 935 -35.59 -16.53 23.89
CA VAL A 935 -36.67 -16.07 24.80
C VAL A 935 -37.80 -17.09 24.78
N GLY A 936 -37.91 -17.88 25.85
CA GLY A 936 -39.06 -18.78 26.06
C GLY A 936 -38.71 -20.18 26.54
N ASP A 937 -37.47 -20.64 26.41
CA ASP A 937 -37.08 -22.01 26.80
C ASP A 937 -36.28 -22.07 28.10
N GLN A 938 -36.77 -21.32 29.11
CA GLN A 938 -36.28 -21.38 30.49
C GLN A 938 -36.67 -22.69 31.21
N THR A 939 -37.28 -23.65 30.51
CA THR A 939 -37.93 -24.81 31.11
C THR A 939 -37.22 -26.15 30.91
N ASP A 940 -36.16 -26.26 30.11
CA ASP A 940 -35.56 -27.58 29.83
C ASP A 940 -34.02 -27.60 29.84
N ALA A 941 -33.39 -26.75 30.65
CA ALA A 941 -32.06 -27.08 31.15
C ALA A 941 -32.20 -28.34 32.00
N ARG A 942 -32.14 -29.52 31.36
CA ARG A 942 -31.98 -30.81 32.04
C ARG A 942 -30.88 -30.59 33.07
N GLY A 943 -31.26 -30.62 34.34
CA GLY A 943 -30.40 -30.15 35.42
C GLY A 943 -28.98 -30.70 35.25
N VAL A 944 -27.97 -29.84 35.39
CA VAL A 944 -26.57 -30.28 35.35
C VAL A 944 -26.46 -31.39 36.40
N PRO A 945 -26.16 -32.64 36.01
CA PRO A 945 -26.03 -33.71 36.99
C PRO A 945 -24.94 -33.32 38.00
N ASP A 946 -25.15 -33.58 39.29
CA ASP A 946 -24.13 -33.44 40.36
C ASP A 946 -22.85 -34.29 40.12
N ALA A 947 -22.72 -34.91 38.94
CA ALA A 947 -21.74 -35.94 38.62
C ALA A 947 -20.43 -35.41 38.00
N LEU A 948 -20.40 -34.22 37.39
CA LEU A 948 -19.16 -33.69 36.79
C LEU A 948 -18.40 -32.79 37.78
N ARG A 949 -17.14 -33.10 38.02
CA ARG A 949 -16.22 -32.17 38.69
C ARG A 949 -15.77 -31.13 37.66
N VAL A 950 -16.15 -29.88 37.87
CA VAL A 950 -15.89 -28.80 36.90
C VAL A 950 -14.98 -27.74 37.50
N ALA A 951 -13.94 -27.37 36.76
CA ALA A 951 -13.06 -26.24 37.07
C ALA A 951 -13.13 -25.17 35.97
N LEU A 952 -12.89 -23.92 36.34
CA LEU A 952 -12.74 -22.79 35.41
C LEU A 952 -11.40 -22.10 35.68
N HIS A 953 -10.49 -22.18 34.73
CA HIS A 953 -9.25 -21.41 34.72
C HIS A 953 -9.47 -20.04 34.08
N ILE A 954 -9.06 -18.97 34.76
CA ILE A 954 -9.08 -17.60 34.27
C ILE A 954 -7.68 -17.01 34.31
N HIS A 955 -7.10 -16.70 33.14
CA HIS A 955 -5.90 -15.88 33.09
C HIS A 955 -6.26 -14.40 33.21
N ALA A 956 -6.11 -13.84 34.41
CA ALA A 956 -6.50 -12.48 34.75
C ALA A 956 -5.30 -11.53 34.64
N TYR A 957 -4.85 -11.27 33.41
CA TYR A 957 -3.82 -10.25 33.15
C TYR A 957 -4.30 -8.85 33.57
N TYR A 958 -5.60 -8.58 33.41
CA TYR A 958 -6.34 -7.42 33.92
C TYR A 958 -7.33 -7.87 35.02
N PRO A 959 -6.95 -7.84 36.30
CA PRO A 959 -7.79 -8.33 37.40
C PRO A 959 -9.08 -7.53 37.62
N ASP A 960 -9.11 -6.27 37.23
CA ASP A 960 -10.27 -5.38 37.38
C ASP A 960 -11.44 -5.77 36.45
N MET A 961 -11.23 -6.66 35.49
CA MET A 961 -12.30 -7.25 34.67
C MET A 961 -12.97 -8.48 35.32
N LEU A 962 -12.47 -8.96 36.47
CA LEU A 962 -13.01 -10.13 37.14
C LEU A 962 -14.46 -9.92 37.63
N ASP A 963 -14.82 -8.69 38.03
CA ASP A 963 -16.18 -8.37 38.46
C ASP A 963 -17.23 -8.66 37.35
N GLU A 964 -16.91 -8.33 36.10
CA GLU A 964 -17.79 -8.61 34.96
C GLU A 964 -17.95 -10.13 34.75
N LEU A 965 -16.83 -10.87 34.78
CA LEU A 965 -16.82 -12.33 34.61
C LEU A 965 -17.64 -13.02 35.71
N LEU A 966 -17.49 -12.59 36.96
CA LEU A 966 -18.28 -13.09 38.10
C LEU A 966 -19.75 -12.72 37.96
N GLY A 967 -20.06 -11.53 37.47
CA GLY A 967 -21.43 -11.10 37.15
C GLY A 967 -22.10 -12.02 36.13
N ARG A 968 -21.38 -12.43 35.08
CA ARG A 968 -21.86 -13.41 34.08
C ARG A 968 -22.03 -14.80 34.69
N LEU A 969 -21.04 -15.28 35.43
CA LEU A 969 -21.08 -16.58 36.10
C LEU A 969 -22.20 -16.67 37.16
N SER A 970 -22.56 -15.56 37.80
CA SER A 970 -23.62 -15.50 38.80
C SER A 970 -25.00 -15.90 38.24
N ARG A 971 -25.24 -15.66 36.94
CA ARG A 971 -26.48 -16.01 36.22
C ARG A 971 -26.67 -17.52 36.05
N ASN A 972 -25.58 -18.28 36.05
CA ASN A 972 -25.59 -19.73 35.87
C ASN A 972 -25.85 -20.44 37.22
N ALA A 973 -26.56 -21.57 37.21
CA ALA A 973 -26.72 -22.44 38.37
C ALA A 973 -25.40 -23.12 38.73
N SER A 974 -24.64 -23.54 37.72
CA SER A 974 -23.35 -24.21 37.85
C SER A 974 -22.31 -23.27 38.46
N LYS A 975 -21.59 -23.75 39.49
CA LYS A 975 -20.53 -23.03 40.19
C LYS A 975 -19.23 -23.84 40.15
N PRO A 976 -18.39 -23.67 39.11
CA PRO A 976 -17.13 -24.40 38.98
C PRO A 976 -16.08 -23.91 40.00
N ASP A 977 -15.14 -24.78 40.36
CA ASP A 977 -13.97 -24.36 41.12
C ASP A 977 -13.10 -23.40 40.30
N LEU A 978 -12.61 -22.33 40.91
CA LEU A 978 -11.92 -21.24 40.20
C LEU A 978 -10.40 -21.32 40.37
N PHE A 979 -9.69 -21.30 39.25
CA PHE A 979 -8.23 -21.27 39.18
C PHE A 979 -7.78 -20.01 38.44
N LEU A 980 -7.07 -19.10 39.10
CA LEU A 980 -6.69 -17.82 38.54
C LEU A 980 -5.18 -17.67 38.45
N SER A 981 -4.69 -17.35 37.26
CA SER A 981 -3.34 -16.84 37.07
C SER A 981 -3.34 -15.31 37.01
N VAL A 982 -2.38 -14.68 37.66
CA VAL A 982 -2.16 -13.23 37.67
C VAL A 982 -0.68 -12.90 37.52
N SER A 983 -0.36 -11.68 37.08
CA SER A 983 1.02 -11.27 36.77
C SER A 983 1.84 -10.75 37.96
N SER A 984 1.21 -10.50 39.12
CA SER A 984 1.90 -9.97 40.30
C SER A 984 1.17 -10.27 41.59
N GLU A 985 1.87 -10.17 42.73
CA GLU A 985 1.26 -10.29 44.06
C GLU A 985 0.19 -9.22 44.32
N ARG A 986 0.38 -8.01 43.78
CA ARG A 986 -0.63 -6.95 43.85
C ARG A 986 -1.92 -7.36 43.13
N ALA A 987 -1.79 -7.89 41.92
CA ALA A 987 -2.90 -8.43 41.15
C ALA A 987 -3.56 -9.63 41.86
N ALA A 988 -2.77 -10.47 42.55
CA ALA A 988 -3.31 -11.58 43.34
C ALA A 988 -4.16 -11.11 44.51
N ALA A 989 -3.69 -10.10 45.25
CA ALA A 989 -4.46 -9.50 46.34
C ALA A 989 -5.77 -8.86 45.85
N GLU A 990 -5.72 -8.17 44.71
CA GLU A 990 -6.91 -7.59 44.07
C GLU A 990 -7.91 -8.67 43.64
N ALA A 991 -7.44 -9.70 42.92
CA ALA A 991 -8.28 -10.81 42.49
C ALA A 991 -8.93 -11.54 43.67
N ARG A 992 -8.17 -11.83 44.74
CA ARG A 992 -8.71 -12.46 45.96
C ARG A 992 -9.80 -11.62 46.60
N ARG A 993 -9.65 -10.29 46.61
CA ARG A 993 -10.68 -9.38 47.14
C ARG A 993 -11.95 -9.42 46.28
N THR A 994 -11.81 -9.35 44.95
CA THR A 994 -12.93 -9.44 44.01
C THR A 994 -13.65 -10.77 44.07
N LEU A 995 -12.94 -11.85 44.43
CA LEU A 995 -13.51 -13.19 44.56
C LEU A 995 -14.18 -13.47 45.91
N LEU A 996 -14.07 -12.59 46.91
CA LEU A 996 -14.72 -12.77 48.22
C LEU A 996 -16.24 -13.05 48.14
N PRO A 997 -17.02 -12.43 47.23
CA PRO A 997 -18.45 -12.73 47.08
C PRO A 997 -18.72 -14.11 46.49
N TYR A 998 -17.72 -14.77 45.89
CA TYR A 998 -17.84 -16.12 45.35
C TYR A 998 -17.75 -17.15 46.48
N ALA A 999 -18.84 -17.32 47.21
CA ALA A 999 -18.90 -18.07 48.46
C ALA A 999 -18.96 -19.61 48.31
N LEU A 1000 -18.83 -20.16 47.10
CA LEU A 1000 -19.04 -21.58 46.80
C LEU A 1000 -17.90 -22.13 45.94
N GLY A 1001 -17.27 -23.24 46.34
CA GLY A 1001 -16.20 -23.92 45.59
C GLY A 1001 -14.77 -23.58 46.05
N ARG A 1002 -13.79 -24.28 45.47
CA ARG A 1002 -12.35 -24.04 45.68
C ARG A 1002 -11.91 -22.83 44.85
N ILE A 1003 -11.10 -21.96 45.45
CA ILE A 1003 -10.46 -20.82 44.76
C ILE A 1003 -8.94 -20.95 44.92
N ASP A 1004 -8.21 -21.02 43.80
CA ASP A 1004 -6.75 -21.10 43.75
C ASP A 1004 -6.21 -19.93 42.91
N VAL A 1005 -5.51 -18.99 43.53
CA VAL A 1005 -4.94 -17.80 42.86
C VAL A 1005 -3.41 -17.89 42.92
N ARG A 1006 -2.74 -17.88 41.76
CA ARG A 1006 -1.28 -17.99 41.65
C ARG A 1006 -0.68 -16.89 40.78
N VAL A 1007 0.50 -16.43 41.20
CA VAL A 1007 1.30 -15.49 40.42
C VAL A 1007 2.15 -16.27 39.42
N VAL A 1008 2.10 -15.88 38.15
CA VAL A 1008 2.81 -16.52 37.04
C VAL A 1008 3.68 -15.50 36.30
N PRO A 1009 4.79 -15.92 35.64
CA PRO A 1009 5.57 -15.03 34.80
C PRO A 1009 4.74 -14.52 33.60
N ASN A 1010 5.09 -13.33 33.10
CA ASN A 1010 4.46 -12.76 31.90
C ASN A 1010 5.04 -13.39 30.61
N VAL A 1011 4.90 -14.71 30.47
CA VAL A 1011 5.44 -15.52 29.38
C VAL A 1011 4.36 -16.52 28.96
N GLY A 1012 4.19 -16.75 27.65
CA GLY A 1012 3.21 -17.71 27.13
C GLY A 1012 1.74 -17.26 27.12
N ARG A 1013 1.48 -15.97 27.41
CA ARG A 1013 0.13 -15.35 27.47
C ARG A 1013 -0.83 -16.15 28.36
N ASP A 1014 -2.01 -16.51 27.87
CA ASP A 1014 -3.03 -17.32 28.54
C ASP A 1014 -2.73 -18.83 28.49
N ILE A 1015 -2.03 -19.30 27.45
CA ILE A 1015 -1.72 -20.72 27.20
C ILE A 1015 -0.67 -21.25 28.19
N GLY A 1016 0.40 -20.48 28.45
CA GLY A 1016 1.44 -20.86 29.39
C GLY A 1016 0.90 -21.15 30.80
N PRO A 1017 0.17 -20.20 31.41
CA PRO A 1017 -0.51 -20.41 32.68
C PRO A 1017 -1.49 -21.59 32.68
N LEU A 1018 -2.24 -21.79 31.59
CA LEU A 1018 -3.14 -22.94 31.49
C LEU A 1018 -2.37 -24.27 31.49
N LEU A 1019 -1.42 -24.45 30.57
CA LEU A 1019 -0.78 -25.75 30.32
C LEU A 1019 0.33 -26.07 31.31
N THR A 1020 1.16 -25.07 31.66
CA THR A 1020 2.36 -25.27 32.49
C THR A 1020 2.03 -25.19 33.98
N GLU A 1021 1.31 -24.16 34.42
CA GLU A 1021 1.07 -23.92 35.85
C GLU A 1021 -0.11 -24.74 36.39
N PHE A 1022 -1.28 -24.62 35.76
CA PHE A 1022 -2.51 -25.23 36.29
C PHE A 1022 -2.82 -26.60 35.68
N GLY A 1023 -2.42 -26.83 34.43
CA GLY A 1023 -2.73 -27.99 33.61
C GLY A 1023 -2.59 -29.33 34.35
N PRO A 1024 -1.42 -29.63 34.97
CA PRO A 1024 -1.22 -30.90 35.67
C PRO A 1024 -2.26 -31.17 36.78
N SER A 1025 -2.68 -30.14 37.50
CA SER A 1025 -3.69 -30.27 38.56
C SER A 1025 -5.11 -30.39 38.01
N LEU A 1026 -5.41 -29.62 36.95
CA LEU A 1026 -6.72 -29.56 36.33
C LEU A 1026 -7.09 -30.90 35.70
N VAL A 1027 -6.19 -31.47 34.88
CA VAL A 1027 -6.46 -32.72 34.14
C VAL A 1027 -6.53 -33.96 35.05
N THR A 1028 -6.01 -33.87 36.27
CA THR A 1028 -6.02 -34.96 37.26
C THR A 1028 -7.26 -34.91 38.16
N SER A 1029 -7.73 -33.71 38.49
CA SER A 1029 -8.72 -33.51 39.57
C SER A 1029 -10.14 -33.26 39.09
N TYR A 1030 -10.32 -32.86 37.83
CA TYR A 1030 -11.59 -32.46 37.26
C TYR A 1030 -11.93 -33.28 36.02
N ASP A 1031 -13.22 -33.36 35.68
CA ASP A 1031 -13.72 -34.05 34.50
C ASP A 1031 -13.84 -33.07 33.30
N VAL A 1032 -14.21 -31.81 33.59
CA VAL A 1032 -14.33 -30.72 32.62
C VAL A 1032 -13.62 -29.47 33.12
N VAL A 1033 -12.91 -28.80 32.22
CA VAL A 1033 -12.13 -27.59 32.45
C VAL A 1033 -12.60 -26.50 31.49
N GLY A 1034 -13.12 -25.41 32.03
CA GLY A 1034 -13.30 -24.15 31.32
C GLY A 1034 -12.00 -23.35 31.31
N HIS A 1035 -11.72 -22.65 30.22
CA HIS A 1035 -10.58 -21.75 30.09
C HIS A 1035 -11.02 -20.41 29.51
N LEU A 1036 -10.70 -19.34 30.23
CA LEU A 1036 -10.96 -17.94 29.85
C LEU A 1036 -9.74 -17.08 30.18
N HIS A 1037 -9.70 -15.88 29.62
CA HIS A 1037 -8.72 -14.88 29.98
C HIS A 1037 -9.28 -13.47 29.87
N THR A 1038 -8.70 -12.51 30.58
CA THR A 1038 -9.07 -11.10 30.42
C THR A 1038 -8.31 -10.50 29.24
N LYS A 1039 -8.97 -9.60 28.51
CA LYS A 1039 -8.42 -8.98 27.30
C LYS A 1039 -8.86 -7.52 27.26
N ARG A 1040 -7.90 -6.61 27.08
CA ARG A 1040 -8.15 -5.18 26.85
C ARG A 1040 -7.54 -4.74 25.53
N SER A 1041 -8.11 -3.67 24.98
CA SER A 1041 -7.46 -2.98 23.90
C SER A 1041 -6.29 -2.15 24.42
N MET A 1042 -5.11 -2.37 23.86
CA MET A 1042 -3.90 -1.59 24.17
C MET A 1042 -3.88 -0.24 23.42
N GLY A 1043 -4.91 0.09 22.62
CA GLY A 1043 -5.07 1.37 21.91
C GLY A 1043 -6.52 1.71 21.53
N LEU A 1044 -6.88 3.00 21.43
CA LEU A 1044 -8.26 3.44 21.14
C LEU A 1044 -8.76 3.06 19.72
N GLU A 1045 -7.85 2.78 18.78
CA GLU A 1045 -8.18 2.42 17.38
C GLU A 1045 -8.88 1.07 17.23
N ASN A 1046 -8.52 0.09 18.05
CA ASN A 1046 -9.10 -1.26 18.03
C ASN A 1046 -9.96 -1.56 19.26
N ALA A 1047 -10.27 -0.55 20.08
CA ALA A 1047 -11.02 -0.74 21.32
C ALA A 1047 -12.38 -1.37 21.07
N ALA A 1048 -13.18 -0.78 20.18
CA ALA A 1048 -14.48 -1.32 19.81
C ALA A 1048 -14.40 -2.74 19.22
N PHE A 1049 -13.37 -3.03 18.42
CA PHE A 1049 -13.16 -4.36 17.83
C PHE A 1049 -12.78 -5.41 18.87
N VAL A 1050 -11.81 -5.12 19.73
CA VAL A 1050 -11.35 -6.03 20.79
C VAL A 1050 -12.44 -6.23 21.85
N GLU A 1051 -13.18 -5.17 22.19
CA GLU A 1051 -14.33 -5.25 23.09
C GLU A 1051 -15.46 -6.08 22.48
N SER A 1052 -15.81 -5.88 21.20
CA SER A 1052 -16.81 -6.68 20.50
C SER A 1052 -16.43 -8.16 20.46
N TRP A 1053 -15.16 -8.48 20.14
CA TRP A 1053 -14.67 -9.86 20.16
C TRP A 1053 -14.68 -10.46 21.57
N ASN A 1054 -14.19 -9.73 22.58
CA ASN A 1054 -14.23 -10.22 23.96
C ASN A 1054 -15.69 -10.45 24.42
N HIS A 1055 -16.59 -9.52 24.10
CA HIS A 1055 -18.02 -9.66 24.38
C HIS A 1055 -18.62 -10.90 23.69
N PHE A 1056 -18.31 -11.11 22.41
CA PHE A 1056 -18.72 -12.30 21.65
C PHE A 1056 -18.28 -13.60 22.34
N ASN A 1057 -17.01 -13.70 22.74
CA ASN A 1057 -16.49 -14.89 23.42
C ASN A 1057 -17.13 -15.10 24.81
N LEU A 1058 -17.27 -14.03 25.61
CA LEU A 1058 -17.82 -14.13 26.96
C LEU A 1058 -19.32 -14.47 26.97
N GLU A 1059 -20.12 -13.89 26.07
CA GLU A 1059 -21.53 -14.26 25.92
C GLU A 1059 -21.65 -15.74 25.50
N ASN A 1060 -20.78 -16.22 24.60
CA ASN A 1060 -20.80 -17.61 24.14
C ASN A 1060 -20.24 -18.62 25.14
N MET A 1061 -19.37 -18.24 26.07
CA MET A 1061 -18.72 -19.18 27.01
C MET A 1061 -19.26 -19.11 28.44
N LEU A 1062 -19.64 -17.92 28.92
CA LEU A 1062 -20.23 -17.71 30.24
C LEU A 1062 -21.72 -17.39 30.18
N GLY A 1063 -22.18 -16.79 29.09
CA GLY A 1063 -23.51 -16.20 29.00
C GLY A 1063 -23.49 -14.72 29.39
N GLY A 1064 -24.68 -14.16 29.59
CA GLY A 1064 -24.82 -12.73 29.78
C GLY A 1064 -26.22 -12.22 29.46
N ALA A 1065 -26.28 -11.01 28.94
CA ALA A 1065 -27.55 -10.38 28.59
C ALA A 1065 -28.17 -11.02 27.34
N GLN A 1066 -27.33 -11.46 26.39
CA GLN A 1066 -27.77 -12.08 25.13
C GLN A 1066 -27.67 -13.60 25.19
N GLY A 1067 -26.59 -14.14 25.75
CA GLY A 1067 -26.32 -15.59 25.82
C GLY A 1067 -27.06 -16.34 26.93
N GLY A 1068 -27.68 -15.64 27.89
CA GLY A 1068 -28.41 -16.28 28.98
C GLY A 1068 -27.50 -17.07 29.94
N ARG A 1069 -27.84 -18.33 30.20
CA ARG A 1069 -27.14 -19.24 31.14
C ARG A 1069 -26.26 -20.25 30.39
N MET A 1070 -25.30 -19.73 29.65
CA MET A 1070 -24.53 -20.53 28.69
C MET A 1070 -23.66 -21.61 29.34
N VAL A 1071 -23.12 -21.38 30.54
CA VAL A 1071 -22.37 -22.41 31.27
C VAL A 1071 -23.25 -23.61 31.57
N ASP A 1072 -24.49 -23.38 32.02
CA ASP A 1072 -25.43 -24.47 32.32
C ASP A 1072 -25.78 -25.28 31.07
N LEU A 1073 -25.98 -24.62 29.93
CA LEU A 1073 -26.24 -25.28 28.65
C LEU A 1073 -25.06 -26.15 28.20
N ILE A 1074 -23.85 -25.58 28.21
CA ILE A 1074 -22.63 -26.29 27.80
C ILE A 1074 -22.39 -27.51 28.71
N LEU A 1075 -22.45 -27.33 30.02
CA LEU A 1075 -22.19 -28.41 30.97
C LEU A 1075 -23.29 -29.47 30.94
N SER A 1076 -24.55 -29.09 30.72
CA SER A 1076 -25.64 -30.06 30.55
C SER A 1076 -25.40 -30.93 29.31
N GLU A 1077 -25.08 -30.33 28.16
CA GLU A 1077 -24.76 -31.08 26.93
C GLU A 1077 -23.54 -32.00 27.12
N MET A 1078 -22.46 -31.50 27.73
CA MET A 1078 -21.29 -32.32 28.04
C MET A 1078 -21.59 -33.42 29.07
N ALA A 1079 -22.53 -33.24 29.99
CA ALA A 1079 -22.91 -34.30 30.93
C ALA A 1079 -23.73 -35.40 30.25
N HIS A 1080 -24.58 -35.05 29.29
CA HIS A 1080 -25.43 -36.00 28.56
C HIS A 1080 -24.67 -36.72 27.44
N ASP A 1081 -23.63 -36.11 26.85
CA ASP A 1081 -22.86 -36.70 25.78
C ASP A 1081 -21.35 -36.77 26.10
N ALA A 1082 -20.91 -37.99 26.42
CA ALA A 1082 -19.51 -38.33 26.69
C ALA A 1082 -18.58 -38.13 25.47
N SER A 1083 -19.12 -38.12 24.24
CA SER A 1083 -18.35 -37.93 23.01
C SER A 1083 -17.92 -36.49 22.79
N ILE A 1084 -18.51 -35.51 23.47
CA ILE A 1084 -18.12 -34.10 23.38
C ILE A 1084 -16.79 -33.90 24.13
N GLY A 1085 -15.72 -33.59 23.39
CA GLY A 1085 -14.38 -33.36 23.95
C GLY A 1085 -14.12 -31.88 24.23
N VAL A 1086 -14.60 -30.98 23.38
CA VAL A 1086 -14.39 -29.53 23.51
C VAL A 1086 -15.60 -28.75 22.97
N VAL A 1087 -15.90 -27.61 23.61
CA VAL A 1087 -16.97 -26.67 23.27
C VAL A 1087 -16.39 -25.26 23.21
N TYR A 1088 -16.64 -24.52 22.12
CA TYR A 1088 -16.11 -23.15 21.94
C TYR A 1088 -17.02 -22.31 21.01
N PRO A 1089 -16.87 -20.97 20.96
CA PRO A 1089 -17.70 -20.11 20.09
C PRO A 1089 -17.47 -20.42 18.61
N ASP A 1090 -18.54 -20.52 17.83
CA ASP A 1090 -18.39 -20.68 16.38
C ASP A 1090 -17.97 -19.36 15.72
N ASP A 1091 -16.72 -19.29 15.25
CA ASP A 1091 -16.25 -18.11 14.54
C ASP A 1091 -16.77 -18.11 13.09
N PRO A 1092 -17.40 -17.02 12.62
CA PRO A 1092 -17.86 -16.93 11.24
C PRO A 1092 -16.72 -16.87 10.22
N HIS A 1093 -15.49 -16.52 10.60
CA HIS A 1093 -14.36 -16.44 9.67
C HIS A 1093 -13.76 -17.82 9.36
N LEU A 1094 -13.30 -17.99 8.12
CA LEU A 1094 -12.58 -19.18 7.70
C LEU A 1094 -11.07 -18.97 7.90
N LEU A 1095 -10.57 -19.33 9.08
CA LEU A 1095 -9.16 -19.17 9.46
C LEU A 1095 -8.36 -20.42 9.14
N GLY A 1096 -7.25 -20.27 8.41
CA GLY A 1096 -6.31 -21.36 8.10
C GLY A 1096 -5.13 -21.46 9.05
N TRP A 1097 -4.17 -22.33 8.70
CA TRP A 1097 -2.94 -22.54 9.46
C TRP A 1097 -1.93 -21.40 9.34
N GLY A 1098 -1.87 -20.72 8.19
CA GLY A 1098 -0.90 -19.63 7.95
C GLY A 1098 0.54 -20.07 8.22
N GLY A 1099 1.34 -19.18 8.82
CA GLY A 1099 2.71 -19.49 9.23
C GLY A 1099 2.81 -20.55 10.34
N ASN A 1100 1.70 -20.91 11.01
CA ASN A 1100 1.71 -21.82 12.15
C ASN A 1100 1.77 -23.30 11.75
N ARG A 1101 1.53 -23.65 10.48
CA ARG A 1101 1.41 -25.06 10.04
C ARG A 1101 2.63 -25.88 10.45
N LYS A 1102 3.84 -25.35 10.20
CA LYS A 1102 5.09 -26.05 10.51
C LYS A 1102 5.21 -26.37 12.00
N VAL A 1103 4.92 -25.39 12.87
CA VAL A 1103 4.99 -25.58 14.33
C VAL A 1103 3.88 -26.53 14.80
N ALA A 1104 2.68 -26.44 14.23
CA ALA A 1104 1.57 -27.35 14.53
C ALA A 1104 1.90 -28.81 14.13
N GLU A 1105 2.54 -29.04 12.98
CA GLU A 1105 3.00 -30.36 12.53
C GLU A 1105 4.10 -30.95 13.45
N GLU A 1106 4.99 -30.11 13.98
CA GLU A 1106 5.98 -30.53 14.98
C GLU A 1106 5.32 -30.94 16.29
N LEU A 1107 4.36 -30.14 16.78
CA LEU A 1107 3.60 -30.44 18.00
C LEU A 1107 2.71 -31.68 17.85
N MET A 1108 2.01 -31.85 16.73
CA MET A 1108 1.17 -33.03 16.50
C MET A 1108 1.99 -34.32 16.45
N ARG A 1109 3.19 -34.29 15.85
CA ARG A 1109 4.12 -35.42 15.90
C ARG A 1109 4.53 -35.76 17.32
N ALA A 1110 4.79 -34.75 18.16
CA ALA A 1110 5.08 -34.97 19.57
C ALA A 1110 3.88 -35.55 20.34
N LEU A 1111 2.64 -35.25 19.90
CA LEU A 1111 1.40 -35.83 20.42
C LEU A 1111 1.05 -37.22 19.85
N GLY A 1112 1.90 -37.77 18.97
CA GLY A 1112 1.71 -39.11 18.40
C GLY A 1112 0.81 -39.18 17.16
N SER A 1113 0.58 -38.06 16.46
CA SER A 1113 -0.15 -38.02 15.19
C SER A 1113 0.68 -37.34 14.09
N GLU A 1114 0.80 -37.99 12.93
CA GLU A 1114 1.49 -37.42 11.76
C GLU A 1114 0.55 -36.62 10.84
N HIS A 1115 -0.76 -36.67 11.07
CA HIS A 1115 -1.75 -36.05 10.20
C HIS A 1115 -2.30 -34.76 10.79
N LEU A 1116 -2.15 -33.67 10.03
CA LEU A 1116 -2.77 -32.37 10.31
C LEU A 1116 -3.77 -32.06 9.18
N PRO A 1117 -5.06 -31.79 9.50
CA PRO A 1117 -6.05 -31.49 8.47
C PRO A 1117 -5.78 -30.13 7.82
N ASP A 1118 -6.12 -29.95 6.55
CA ASP A 1118 -5.87 -28.70 5.83
C ASP A 1118 -6.73 -27.52 6.30
N ALA A 1119 -7.93 -27.81 6.83
CA ALA A 1119 -8.85 -26.83 7.41
C ALA A 1119 -9.40 -27.37 8.74
N THR A 1120 -9.60 -26.49 9.72
CA THR A 1120 -10.15 -26.86 11.03
C THR A 1120 -10.87 -25.69 11.67
N ASN A 1121 -11.89 -26.00 12.48
CA ASN A 1121 -12.41 -25.08 13.47
C ASN A 1121 -11.57 -25.17 14.75
N PHE A 1122 -11.47 -24.07 15.49
CA PHE A 1122 -10.73 -23.99 16.74
C PHE A 1122 -11.23 -22.82 17.60
N PRO A 1123 -10.97 -22.80 18.92
CA PRO A 1123 -11.42 -21.72 19.81
C PRO A 1123 -10.64 -20.42 19.54
N VAL A 1124 -11.18 -19.57 18.67
CA VAL A 1124 -10.58 -18.28 18.32
C VAL A 1124 -10.57 -17.33 19.53
N GLY A 1125 -9.37 -16.99 19.99
CA GLY A 1125 -9.12 -16.28 21.25
C GLY A 1125 -8.94 -17.21 22.46
N SER A 1126 -8.61 -18.48 22.25
CA SER A 1126 -8.32 -19.46 23.31
C SER A 1126 -9.38 -19.54 24.43
N MET A 1127 -10.66 -19.38 24.14
CA MET A 1127 -11.73 -19.52 25.15
C MET A 1127 -12.61 -20.73 24.84
N PHE A 1128 -12.72 -21.66 25.78
CA PHE A 1128 -13.40 -22.94 25.57
C PHE A 1128 -13.79 -23.65 26.88
N TRP A 1129 -14.63 -24.66 26.76
CA TRP A 1129 -14.86 -25.72 27.75
C TRP A 1129 -14.39 -27.05 27.19
N MET A 1130 -13.54 -27.78 27.92
CA MET A 1130 -12.90 -28.99 27.41
C MET A 1130 -12.90 -30.09 28.45
N ARG A 1131 -13.05 -31.35 28.02
CA ARG A 1131 -12.80 -32.48 28.90
C ARG A 1131 -11.33 -32.54 29.29
N SER A 1132 -11.08 -32.81 30.57
CA SER A 1132 -9.73 -33.01 31.08
C SER A 1132 -8.94 -34.05 30.30
N SER A 1133 -9.60 -35.13 29.86
CA SER A 1133 -8.98 -36.18 29.03
C SER A 1133 -8.52 -35.68 27.67
N SER A 1134 -9.26 -34.76 27.04
CA SER A 1134 -8.88 -34.16 25.76
C SER A 1134 -7.84 -33.05 25.91
N LEU A 1135 -7.78 -32.37 27.06
CA LEU A 1135 -6.74 -31.37 27.36
C LEU A 1135 -5.40 -32.04 27.74
N LYS A 1136 -5.45 -33.24 28.34
CA LYS A 1136 -4.29 -33.97 28.87
C LYS A 1136 -3.13 -34.14 27.88
N PRO A 1137 -3.31 -34.46 26.59
CA PRO A 1137 -2.21 -34.60 25.65
C PRO A 1137 -1.33 -33.34 25.55
N LEU A 1138 -1.94 -32.14 25.55
CA LEU A 1138 -1.19 -30.88 25.51
C LEU A 1138 -0.46 -30.60 26.83
N VAL A 1139 -1.03 -31.00 27.96
CA VAL A 1139 -0.37 -30.91 29.28
C VAL A 1139 0.80 -31.90 29.38
N ASP A 1140 0.65 -33.09 28.80
CA ASP A 1140 1.67 -34.15 28.80
C ASP A 1140 2.89 -33.84 27.90
N LEU A 1141 2.81 -32.80 27.05
CA LEU A 1141 3.99 -32.23 26.39
C LEU A 1141 4.99 -31.65 27.42
N LYS A 1142 4.54 -31.38 28.65
CA LYS A 1142 5.36 -30.88 29.77
C LYS A 1142 6.18 -29.65 29.39
N LEU A 1143 5.53 -28.74 28.65
CA LEU A 1143 6.10 -27.45 28.31
C LEU A 1143 6.50 -26.72 29.59
N THR A 1144 7.65 -26.07 29.52
CA THR A 1144 8.21 -25.23 30.56
C THR A 1144 8.16 -23.77 30.12
N TRP A 1145 8.34 -22.84 31.07
CA TRP A 1145 8.36 -21.41 30.75
C TRP A 1145 9.42 -21.01 29.72
N ALA A 1146 10.49 -21.81 29.56
CA ALA A 1146 11.55 -21.56 28.58
C ALA A 1146 11.17 -21.96 27.14
N ASP A 1147 10.15 -22.80 26.97
CA ASP A 1147 9.69 -23.26 25.64
C ASP A 1147 8.82 -22.21 24.94
N TYR A 1148 8.23 -21.28 25.70
CA TYR A 1148 7.41 -20.21 25.14
C TYR A 1148 8.27 -19.06 24.62
N PRO A 1149 7.98 -18.54 23.43
CA PRO A 1149 8.72 -17.43 22.86
C PRO A 1149 8.54 -16.14 23.69
N PRO A 1150 9.60 -15.31 23.85
CA PRO A 1150 9.50 -14.03 24.54
C PRO A 1150 8.68 -13.02 23.72
N GLU A 1151 8.10 -12.03 24.38
CA GLU A 1151 7.42 -10.90 23.72
C GLU A 1151 8.46 -9.88 23.15
N PRO A 1152 8.14 -9.14 22.07
CA PRO A 1152 6.87 -9.13 21.35
C PRO A 1152 6.74 -10.28 20.34
N LEU A 1153 5.58 -10.94 20.34
CA LEU A 1153 5.28 -12.01 19.39
C LEU A 1153 4.77 -11.47 18.05
N ALA A 1154 5.22 -12.11 16.96
CA ALA A 1154 4.63 -11.90 15.64
C ALA A 1154 3.13 -12.26 15.64
N TYR A 1155 2.37 -11.60 14.78
CA TYR A 1155 0.92 -11.82 14.65
C TYR A 1155 0.56 -13.23 14.12
N ASP A 1156 1.49 -13.90 13.44
CA ASP A 1156 1.32 -15.25 12.90
C ASP A 1156 2.65 -16.03 12.95
N GLY A 1157 2.59 -17.36 12.85
CA GLY A 1157 3.76 -18.25 12.81
C GLY A 1157 4.42 -18.51 14.16
N THR A 1158 3.70 -18.34 15.27
CA THR A 1158 4.23 -18.56 16.63
C THR A 1158 3.66 -19.83 17.24
N MET A 1159 4.40 -20.41 18.19
CA MET A 1159 3.98 -21.62 18.90
C MET A 1159 2.66 -21.44 19.66
N LEU A 1160 2.39 -20.25 20.20
CA LEU A 1160 1.12 -19.99 20.92
C LEU A 1160 -0.09 -20.05 19.97
N HIS A 1161 0.02 -19.43 18.79
CA HIS A 1161 -1.04 -19.46 17.78
C HIS A 1161 -1.21 -20.85 17.16
N ALA A 1162 -0.15 -21.67 17.11
CA ALA A 1162 -0.24 -23.08 16.75
C ALA A 1162 -1.04 -23.87 17.80
N ILE A 1163 -0.70 -23.73 19.10
CA ILE A 1163 -1.41 -24.42 20.20
C ILE A 1163 -2.89 -24.01 20.26
N GLU A 1164 -3.21 -22.72 20.10
CA GLU A 1164 -4.59 -22.22 20.04
C GLU A 1164 -5.44 -22.99 19.03
N ARG A 1165 -4.91 -23.21 17.81
CA ARG A 1165 -5.57 -23.98 16.76
C ARG A 1165 -5.70 -25.45 17.11
N LEU A 1166 -4.69 -26.02 17.79
CA LEU A 1166 -4.70 -27.42 18.18
C LEU A 1166 -5.77 -27.75 19.22
N PHE A 1167 -6.24 -26.80 20.05
CA PHE A 1167 -7.34 -27.07 21.00
C PHE A 1167 -8.61 -27.62 20.33
N GLY A 1168 -8.88 -27.23 19.07
CA GLY A 1168 -10.00 -27.75 18.29
C GLY A 1168 -9.81 -29.18 17.76
N LEU A 1169 -8.56 -29.67 17.72
CA LEU A 1169 -8.18 -30.95 17.10
C LEU A 1169 -7.78 -32.02 18.09
N VAL A 1170 -7.19 -31.65 19.23
CA VAL A 1170 -6.65 -32.62 20.19
C VAL A 1170 -7.72 -33.51 20.81
N SER A 1171 -8.99 -33.10 20.82
CA SER A 1171 -10.10 -33.98 21.19
C SER A 1171 -10.29 -35.14 20.21
N GLY A 1172 -9.90 -34.99 18.95
CA GLY A 1172 -9.95 -36.07 17.97
C GLY A 1172 -8.99 -37.22 18.28
N LEU A 1173 -7.88 -36.95 18.99
CA LEU A 1173 -6.86 -37.96 19.33
C LEU A 1173 -7.41 -39.07 20.23
N ASP A 1174 -8.44 -38.78 21.04
CA ASP A 1174 -9.11 -39.75 21.91
C ASP A 1174 -10.53 -40.12 21.43
N GLY A 1175 -10.82 -39.87 20.15
CA GLY A 1175 -12.08 -40.21 19.47
C GLY A 1175 -13.27 -39.31 19.82
N LYS A 1176 -13.03 -38.16 20.47
CA LYS A 1176 -14.08 -37.20 20.84
C LYS A 1176 -14.25 -36.11 19.79
N ARG A 1177 -15.47 -35.58 19.74
CA ARG A 1177 -15.86 -34.52 18.79
C ARG A 1177 -15.85 -33.15 19.45
N SER A 1178 -15.59 -32.14 18.64
CA SER A 1178 -15.78 -30.73 18.93
C SER A 1178 -17.24 -30.31 18.71
N VAL A 1179 -17.76 -29.45 19.58
CA VAL A 1179 -19.07 -28.80 19.46
C VAL A 1179 -18.87 -27.29 19.52
N VAL A 1180 -19.74 -26.52 18.86
CA VAL A 1180 -19.63 -25.05 18.86
C VAL A 1180 -20.86 -24.39 19.49
N THR A 1181 -20.71 -23.15 19.95
CA THR A 1181 -21.83 -22.34 20.45
C THR A 1181 -22.16 -21.21 19.48
N ASN A 1182 -23.43 -20.82 19.44
CA ASN A 1182 -23.88 -19.64 18.70
C ASN A 1182 -24.99 -18.91 19.47
N ILE A 1183 -25.01 -17.59 19.40
CA ILE A 1183 -26.09 -16.76 19.93
C ILE A 1183 -26.68 -15.96 18.77
N PRO A 1184 -27.98 -16.12 18.45
CA PRO A 1184 -28.61 -15.37 17.37
C PRO A 1184 -28.45 -13.86 17.54
N GLY A 1185 -28.08 -13.17 16.46
CA GLY A 1185 -27.84 -11.72 16.45
C GLY A 1185 -26.43 -11.29 16.87
N LEU A 1186 -25.65 -12.17 17.49
CA LEU A 1186 -24.30 -11.91 17.97
C LEU A 1186 -23.26 -12.64 17.09
N THR A 1187 -22.38 -11.87 16.45
CA THR A 1187 -21.34 -12.38 15.54
C THR A 1187 -20.04 -11.60 15.74
N ARG A 1188 -18.90 -12.19 15.35
CA ARG A 1188 -17.61 -11.51 15.40
C ARG A 1188 -17.47 -10.57 14.18
N GLU A 1189 -17.10 -9.32 14.42
CA GLU A 1189 -16.89 -8.32 13.34
C GLU A 1189 -15.82 -8.75 12.34
#